data_AF-W6JVU3-F1
#
_entry.id   AF-W6JVU3-F1
#
_cell.length_a   1.000
_cell.length_b   1.000
_cell.length_c   1.000
_cell.angle_alpha   90.00
_cell.angle_beta   90.00
_cell.angle_gamma   90.00
#
_symmetry.space_group_name_H-M   'P 1'
#
loop_
_entity.id
_entity.type
_entity.pdbx_description
1 polymer ?
#
loop_
_entity_poly.entity_id
_entity_poly.type
_entity_poly.pdbx_seq_one_letter_code
_entity_poly.pdbx_strand_id
1 'polypeptide(L)'
;MAVSNRERVSRALEITSEALGPFVARQIAPHVPDGAEWPAILRVLDEQKGNDKAGFLYAASDLSLQLRVMTERLGTIGFPFSSALSRAEQNLAGELRDIRNRAAHGAPFNFDDTYRALDTAERLLRAADQPRAADRIKAERTDLQRAQIEAETRRDVRESTSISGLGDVELTPWRDVLKPHPDVLSGRFKESEFAANLHSVAHETGTTSAEYSDPVEFFRRTFLTAGLKDLLTQAANRVAGGAAAAPVINLQTTFGGGKTHSMLAVWHLFSSVPAAELPQEIQEILHTAGLADGDRTIRRVAVVGNEIAAGQARHRDGLTVRTLWGEIARQLGGREAFDLIAESDATSTSPGDHLRDLLARYSPCVILIDEWVAYARQLGDDDLPGGTFETQFTFAQLLTEAVAATPGALLLVSIPASDVRREADGITAESVASDLETGGERGRAALRRLEHVVGRVAHQWHPASAQESFEIVRRRLFEQPDAQAFRQVAATARKFVTFYREHQGEFPRETTEDAYEQKMRSAYPIHPELFARLYEDWSTLERFQRTRGVLRLMSGVVKELYAAEDDSPLIMPGSVPIAADQVVGELTQYVDVQWRSVIDSDVDGTDSLPFQVDRERPLFGKRGLTRRIARSAFLGSAATLQSAHKGIERNNIFLGVAMPGDTVGNFGSALQMLSDRATYLFAEGVRYWYDLQPSLNRTVNERAANLHEEDVWAEVVARLKQAGQAGADFAAAIVAPTDASDVPEAEVVRLVYVHPQFPHKNKDTDSRAIRFARDVVANRGSASRERRNTIVFLAADEQRYAELESIVRQHLAWRSVVKDKDHLDLTQQRVALASAKVDETNKVVAQRIGTSWIWALYPRDRGDSEPFSISVVRADGDEDRLGVRTGKKLVKEDVLRVEIAPATIRHDLDSKLHRVWNQGHIRVGDLWDYYTKYPYLPRLRDRAVLIRAIEGVVMDIAWPQTGFALALDYDAASGEFEGLTVPIEDGPAIVNDDTYLVAPHVASAQRTREERAAQARALSQVVETPAQPSTNVSPPAVTPQAAAGNASVVERARYEGRYEVDATTPDAVTEKLREVIDEVVRHIVSAPGAENVSIVLEVSAENSDGFSESVARTVRENSRVLGFDKSDFEDVEW
;
A
#
# COMPACT_ATOMS: atom_id res chain seq x y z
N MET A 1 -27.34 27.03 28.15
CA MET A 1 -26.92 27.91 27.02
C MET A 1 -25.55 28.46 27.34
N ALA A 2 -24.61 28.42 26.39
CA ALA A 2 -23.25 28.93 26.58
C ALA A 2 -23.26 30.47 26.62
N VAL A 3 -22.57 31.07 27.59
CA VAL A 3 -22.46 32.53 27.75
C VAL A 3 -21.56 33.08 26.65
N SER A 4 -22.04 34.08 25.90
CA SER A 4 -21.26 34.67 24.81
C SER A 4 -20.08 35.52 25.32
N ASN A 5 -19.01 35.66 24.52
CA ASN A 5 -17.87 36.53 24.84
C ASN A 5 -18.31 37.96 25.19
N ARG A 6 -19.28 38.48 24.44
CA ARG A 6 -19.87 39.80 24.69
C ARG A 6 -20.59 39.86 26.03
N GLU A 7 -21.38 38.85 26.39
CA GLU A 7 -22.03 38.78 27.69
C GLU A 7 -21.01 38.74 28.85
N ARG A 8 -19.90 38.03 28.69
CA ARG A 8 -18.82 38.00 29.70
C ARG A 8 -18.19 39.37 29.90
N VAL A 9 -17.88 40.09 28.81
CA VAL A 9 -17.36 41.46 28.89
C VAL A 9 -18.38 42.40 29.54
N SER A 10 -19.66 42.34 29.15
CA SER A 10 -20.71 43.17 29.75
C SER A 10 -20.83 42.95 31.25
N ARG A 11 -20.88 41.69 31.71
CA ARG A 11 -20.93 41.37 33.16
C ARG A 11 -19.70 41.90 33.90
N ALA A 12 -18.52 41.78 33.31
CA ALA A 12 -17.29 42.27 33.93
C ALA A 12 -17.28 43.79 34.08
N LEU A 13 -17.78 44.52 33.07
CA LEU A 13 -17.94 45.97 33.12
C LEU A 13 -18.97 46.38 34.18
N GLU A 14 -20.09 45.67 34.30
CA GLU A 14 -21.10 45.91 35.34
C GLU A 14 -20.52 45.72 36.75
N ILE A 15 -19.85 44.57 37.00
CA ILE A 15 -19.16 44.29 38.27
C ILE A 15 -18.14 45.39 38.59
N THR A 16 -17.41 45.86 37.57
CA THR A 16 -16.42 46.92 37.75
C THR A 16 -17.05 48.27 38.10
N SER A 17 -18.15 48.61 37.44
CA SER A 17 -18.94 49.85 37.69
C SER A 17 -19.45 49.93 39.12
N GLU A 18 -19.97 48.82 39.64
CA GLU A 18 -20.47 48.72 41.01
C GLU A 18 -19.34 48.83 42.03
N ALA A 19 -18.23 48.13 41.79
CA ALA A 19 -17.13 48.03 42.75
C ALA A 19 -16.23 49.28 42.80
N LEU A 20 -16.07 50.02 41.70
CA LEU A 20 -15.21 51.21 41.67
C LEU A 20 -15.83 52.44 42.35
N GLY A 21 -17.16 52.52 42.47
CA GLY A 21 -17.86 53.69 43.00
C GLY A 21 -17.33 54.19 44.36
N PRO A 22 -17.23 53.34 45.40
CA PRO A 22 -16.72 53.73 46.72
C PRO A 22 -15.25 54.17 46.70
N PHE A 23 -14.42 53.59 45.82
CA PHE A 23 -13.02 53.97 45.67
C PHE A 23 -12.90 55.36 45.04
N VAL A 24 -13.62 55.60 43.93
CA VAL A 24 -13.65 56.89 43.23
C VAL A 24 -14.16 58.00 44.15
N ALA A 25 -15.26 57.76 44.87
CA ALA A 25 -15.81 58.73 45.82
C ALA A 25 -14.81 59.11 46.92
N ARG A 26 -14.08 58.13 47.48
CA ARG A 26 -13.09 58.36 48.53
C ARG A 26 -11.89 59.18 48.07
N GLN A 27 -11.39 58.92 46.86
CA GLN A 27 -10.24 59.65 46.31
C GLN A 27 -10.58 61.09 45.94
N ILE A 28 -11.84 61.34 45.57
CA ILE A 28 -12.28 62.66 45.10
C ILE A 28 -12.91 63.50 46.22
N ALA A 29 -13.37 62.88 47.33
CA ALA A 29 -13.99 63.57 48.45
C ALA A 29 -13.23 64.83 48.94
N PRO A 30 -11.88 64.86 49.03
CA PRO A 30 -11.15 66.07 49.44
C PRO A 30 -11.27 67.27 48.48
N HIS A 31 -11.79 67.04 47.28
CA HIS A 31 -11.85 68.01 46.18
C HIS A 31 -13.29 68.39 45.79
N VAL A 32 -14.30 67.88 46.50
CA VAL A 32 -15.72 68.15 46.23
C VAL A 32 -16.29 69.00 47.36
N PRO A 33 -17.00 70.11 47.06
CA PRO A 33 -17.66 70.92 48.09
C PRO A 33 -18.72 70.12 48.86
N ASP A 34 -18.89 70.44 50.14
CA ASP A 34 -19.90 69.82 51.01
C ASP A 34 -21.30 69.91 50.37
N GLY A 35 -21.95 68.75 50.18
CA GLY A 35 -23.29 68.63 49.58
C GLY A 35 -23.32 68.46 48.05
N ALA A 36 -22.18 68.44 47.36
CA ALA A 36 -22.09 68.13 45.93
C ALA A 36 -21.63 66.68 45.66
N GLU A 37 -22.06 66.09 44.54
CA GLU A 37 -21.53 64.81 44.07
C GLU A 37 -20.32 65.01 43.13
N TRP A 38 -19.34 64.10 43.19
CA TRP A 38 -18.12 64.17 42.38
C TRP A 38 -18.34 64.28 40.86
N PRO A 39 -19.40 63.72 40.22
CA PRO A 39 -19.61 63.88 38.78
C PRO A 39 -19.80 65.33 38.35
N ALA A 40 -20.17 66.24 39.27
CA ALA A 40 -20.24 67.67 39.00
C ALA A 40 -18.90 68.24 38.53
N ILE A 41 -17.76 67.68 38.97
CA ILE A 41 -16.42 68.08 38.52
C ILE A 41 -16.29 67.86 37.01
N LEU A 42 -16.68 66.68 36.51
CA LEU A 42 -16.62 66.36 35.08
C LEU A 42 -17.61 67.22 34.27
N ARG A 43 -18.80 67.48 34.80
CA ARG A 43 -19.79 68.35 34.15
C ARG A 43 -19.22 69.75 33.90
N VAL A 44 -18.65 70.38 34.94
CA VAL A 44 -18.03 71.72 34.82
C VAL A 44 -16.84 71.70 33.84
N LEU A 45 -16.04 70.63 33.85
CA LEU A 45 -14.94 70.45 32.89
C LEU A 45 -15.42 70.34 31.44
N ASP A 46 -16.52 69.63 31.21
CA ASP A 46 -17.09 69.47 29.88
C ASP A 46 -17.79 70.76 29.41
N GLU A 47 -18.46 71.50 30.30
CA GLU A 47 -18.99 72.85 30.06
C GLU A 47 -17.88 73.82 29.62
N GLN A 48 -16.75 73.85 30.33
CA GLN A 48 -15.59 74.70 30.00
C GLN A 48 -14.94 74.34 28.66
N LYS A 49 -15.02 73.08 28.24
CA LYS A 49 -14.50 72.60 26.95
C LYS A 49 -15.49 72.79 25.80
N GLY A 50 -16.69 73.32 26.06
CA GLY A 50 -17.76 73.42 25.06
C GLY A 50 -18.35 72.07 24.65
N ASN A 51 -18.13 71.03 25.47
CA ASN A 51 -18.58 69.65 25.24
C ASN A 51 -19.83 69.28 26.05
N ASP A 52 -20.48 70.25 26.69
CA ASP A 52 -21.72 69.98 27.42
C ASP A 52 -22.82 69.56 26.46
N LYS A 53 -23.30 68.33 26.64
CA LYS A 53 -24.36 67.75 25.82
C LYS A 53 -25.67 67.92 26.59
N ALA A 54 -26.53 68.81 26.08
CA ALA A 54 -27.87 69.01 26.65
C ALA A 54 -28.59 67.67 26.84
N GLY A 55 -28.90 67.33 28.10
CA GLY A 55 -29.59 66.09 28.48
C GLY A 55 -28.69 64.90 28.87
N PHE A 56 -27.35 65.04 28.89
CA PHE A 56 -26.46 63.99 29.37
C PHE A 56 -26.50 63.86 30.90
N LEU A 57 -26.80 62.65 31.41
CA LEU A 57 -26.93 62.38 32.83
C LEU A 57 -25.57 61.98 33.44
N TYR A 58 -25.04 62.83 34.33
CA TYR A 58 -23.80 62.57 35.06
C TYR A 58 -24.06 61.77 36.34
N ALA A 59 -24.09 60.44 36.24
CA ALA A 59 -24.29 59.56 37.40
C ALA A 59 -22.97 59.03 37.97
N ALA A 60 -22.85 58.99 39.30
CA ALA A 60 -21.69 58.40 39.99
C ALA A 60 -21.52 56.89 39.72
N SER A 61 -22.59 56.22 39.29
CA SER A 61 -22.59 54.80 38.91
C SER A 61 -22.20 54.54 37.45
N ASP A 62 -21.99 55.56 36.61
CA ASP A 62 -21.56 55.36 35.23
C ASP A 62 -20.06 55.03 35.16
N LEU A 63 -19.73 53.79 34.81
CA LEU A 63 -18.34 53.33 34.61
C LEU A 63 -17.55 54.24 33.67
N SER A 64 -18.19 54.82 32.64
CA SER A 64 -17.53 55.77 31.75
C SER A 64 -16.95 56.90 32.58
N LEU A 65 -17.78 57.60 33.36
CA LEU A 65 -17.39 58.73 34.20
C LEU A 65 -16.36 58.34 35.27
N GLN A 66 -16.52 57.17 35.89
CA GLN A 66 -15.56 56.63 36.86
C GLN A 66 -14.18 56.45 36.22
N LEU A 67 -14.09 55.87 35.02
CA LEU A 67 -12.82 55.72 34.31
C LEU A 67 -12.29 57.07 33.79
N ARG A 68 -13.16 58.02 33.40
CA ARG A 68 -12.75 59.38 33.00
C ARG A 68 -12.04 60.09 34.13
N VAL A 69 -12.65 60.08 35.33
CA VAL A 69 -12.12 60.83 36.46
C VAL A 69 -10.81 60.25 36.99
N MET A 70 -10.56 58.96 36.74
CA MET A 70 -9.30 58.27 37.04
C MET A 70 -8.17 58.56 36.05
N THR A 71 -8.48 59.00 34.83
CA THR A 71 -7.52 59.10 33.71
C THR A 71 -7.32 60.52 33.18
N GLU A 72 -8.29 61.40 33.34
CA GLU A 72 -8.25 62.78 32.84
C GLU A 72 -7.68 63.76 33.88
N ARG A 73 -7.03 64.83 33.41
CA ARG A 73 -6.62 65.95 34.26
C ARG A 73 -7.84 66.79 34.63
N LEU A 74 -8.11 66.95 35.93
CA LEU A 74 -9.26 67.66 36.46
C LEU A 74 -8.97 69.15 36.71
N GLY A 75 -8.73 69.91 35.64
CA GLY A 75 -8.51 71.36 35.74
C GLY A 75 -7.33 71.71 36.67
N THR A 76 -7.58 72.54 37.69
CA THR A 76 -6.60 72.91 38.73
C THR A 76 -6.36 71.81 39.77
N ILE A 77 -7.26 70.82 39.91
CA ILE A 77 -7.14 69.68 40.84
C ILE A 77 -6.03 68.70 40.38
N GLY A 78 -5.70 68.68 39.08
CA GLY A 78 -4.63 67.83 38.56
C GLY A 78 -5.07 66.37 38.36
N PHE A 79 -4.27 65.40 38.81
CA PHE A 79 -4.53 63.96 38.68
C PHE A 79 -4.70 63.31 40.06
N PRO A 80 -5.89 63.39 40.68
CA PRO A 80 -6.08 62.98 42.08
C PRO A 80 -5.81 61.49 42.34
N PHE A 81 -5.89 60.65 41.31
CA PHE A 81 -5.60 59.22 41.43
C PHE A 81 -4.10 58.87 41.36
N SER A 82 -3.21 59.84 41.11
CA SER A 82 -1.76 59.59 41.05
C SER A 82 -1.10 59.29 42.39
N SER A 83 -1.78 59.59 43.51
CA SER A 83 -1.36 59.17 44.85
C SER A 83 -1.85 57.77 45.23
N ALA A 84 -2.88 57.26 44.56
CA ALA A 84 -3.54 56.00 44.91
C ALA A 84 -3.29 54.88 43.90
N LEU A 85 -3.00 55.22 42.64
CA LEU A 85 -2.71 54.28 41.55
C LEU A 85 -1.38 54.67 40.89
N SER A 86 -0.52 53.68 40.69
CA SER A 86 0.69 53.80 39.88
C SER A 86 0.36 54.14 38.42
N ARG A 87 1.36 54.61 37.65
CA ARG A 87 1.18 54.85 36.20
C ARG A 87 0.70 53.60 35.45
N ALA A 88 1.18 52.42 35.83
CA ALA A 88 0.77 51.18 35.20
C ALA A 88 -0.71 50.86 35.47
N GLU A 89 -1.20 51.13 36.69
CA GLU A 89 -2.60 50.90 37.06
C GLU A 89 -3.55 51.93 36.46
N GLN A 90 -3.09 53.17 36.29
CA GLN A 90 -3.85 54.18 35.54
C GLN A 90 -4.02 53.82 34.07
N ASN A 91 -3.00 53.18 33.46
CA ASN A 91 -3.11 52.68 32.09
C ASN A 91 -4.18 51.58 31.98
N LEU A 92 -4.40 50.75 33.01
CA LEU A 92 -5.49 49.77 33.03
C LEU A 92 -6.86 50.45 32.99
N ALA A 93 -7.04 51.56 33.70
CA ALA A 93 -8.28 52.35 33.64
C ALA A 93 -8.49 52.97 32.25
N GLY A 94 -7.41 53.41 31.60
CA GLY A 94 -7.45 53.89 30.21
C GLY A 94 -7.84 52.79 29.22
N GLU A 95 -7.22 51.62 29.34
CA GLU A 95 -7.52 50.47 28.48
C GLU A 95 -8.97 49.97 28.69
N LEU A 96 -9.43 49.91 29.94
CA LEU A 96 -10.81 49.50 30.26
C LEU A 96 -11.85 50.48 29.70
N ARG A 97 -11.49 51.76 29.57
CA ARG A 97 -12.34 52.78 28.94
C ARG A 97 -12.52 52.49 27.45
N ASP A 98 -11.46 52.10 26.76
CA ASP A 98 -11.53 51.71 25.35
C ASP A 98 -12.33 50.42 25.15
N ILE A 99 -12.13 49.43 26.04
CA ILE A 99 -12.91 48.18 26.06
C ILE A 99 -14.40 48.48 26.27
N ARG A 100 -14.75 49.33 27.25
CA ARG A 100 -16.13 49.75 27.50
C ARG A 100 -16.73 50.44 26.29
N ASN A 101 -15.99 51.33 25.63
CA ASN A 101 -16.46 52.02 24.43
C ASN A 101 -16.72 51.03 23.28
N ARG A 102 -15.80 50.08 23.03
CA ARG A 102 -16.01 48.99 22.06
C ARG A 102 -17.27 48.18 22.38
N ALA A 103 -17.47 47.80 23.64
CA ALA A 103 -18.63 47.05 24.09
C ALA A 103 -19.95 47.83 23.90
N ALA A 104 -19.97 49.12 24.24
CA ALA A 104 -21.13 50.00 24.09
C ALA A 104 -21.53 50.21 22.61
N HIS A 105 -20.57 50.19 21.68
CA HIS A 105 -20.81 50.26 20.24
C HIS A 105 -21.09 48.91 19.57
N GLY A 106 -21.19 47.83 20.36
CA GLY A 106 -21.55 46.50 19.87
C GLY A 106 -20.47 45.78 19.08
N ALA A 107 -19.20 46.14 19.26
CA ALA A 107 -18.09 45.46 18.61
C ALA A 107 -18.02 43.97 19.01
N PRO A 108 -17.64 43.06 18.09
CA PRO A 108 -17.37 41.67 18.43
C PRO A 108 -16.10 41.55 19.30
N PHE A 109 -16.08 40.55 20.18
CA PHE A 109 -14.93 40.19 21.01
C PHE A 109 -14.55 38.73 20.73
N ASN A 110 -13.31 38.49 20.28
CA ASN A 110 -12.72 37.14 20.19
C ASN A 110 -12.21 36.68 21.58
N PHE A 111 -11.61 35.49 21.66
CA PHE A 111 -11.09 34.95 22.92
C PHE A 111 -10.06 35.89 23.56
N ASP A 112 -9.05 36.33 22.80
CA ASP A 112 -7.96 37.18 23.30
C ASP A 112 -8.47 38.55 23.79
N ASP A 113 -9.37 39.18 23.03
CA ASP A 113 -10.02 40.44 23.40
C ASP A 113 -10.82 40.29 24.70
N THR A 114 -11.56 39.18 24.85
CA THR A 114 -12.38 38.89 26.03
C THR A 114 -11.50 38.62 27.25
N TYR A 115 -10.46 37.79 27.08
CA TYR A 115 -9.50 37.49 28.12
C TYR A 115 -8.80 38.75 28.61
N ARG A 116 -8.37 39.61 27.68
CA ARG A 116 -7.73 40.89 28.01
C ARG A 116 -8.67 41.83 28.74
N ALA A 117 -9.93 41.93 28.31
CA ALA A 117 -10.94 42.73 29.01
C ALA A 117 -11.13 42.30 30.47
N LEU A 118 -11.22 40.98 30.71
CA LEU A 118 -11.36 40.43 32.06
C LEU A 118 -10.09 40.63 32.91
N ASP A 119 -8.90 40.43 32.34
CA ASP A 119 -7.61 40.64 33.04
C ASP A 119 -7.43 42.11 33.43
N THR A 120 -7.72 43.04 32.52
CA THR A 120 -7.62 44.49 32.77
C THR A 120 -8.60 44.93 33.87
N ALA A 121 -9.84 44.44 33.85
CA ALA A 121 -10.83 44.71 34.90
C ALA A 121 -10.42 44.10 36.25
N GLU A 122 -9.95 42.85 36.28
CA GLU A 122 -9.47 42.17 37.49
C GLU A 122 -8.35 42.97 38.16
N ARG A 123 -7.32 43.35 37.40
CA ARG A 123 -6.15 44.07 37.91
C ARG A 123 -6.50 45.46 38.40
N LEU A 124 -7.36 46.18 37.68
CA LEU A 124 -7.82 47.51 38.10
C LEU A 124 -8.59 47.44 39.42
N LEU A 125 -9.47 46.44 39.59
CA LEU A 125 -10.20 46.24 40.84
C LEU A 125 -9.28 45.86 42.00
N ARG A 126 -8.22 45.07 41.76
CA ARG A 126 -7.21 44.79 42.81
C ARG A 126 -6.47 46.07 43.21
N ALA A 127 -6.08 46.90 42.25
CA ALA A 127 -5.42 48.18 42.51
C ALA A 127 -6.34 49.17 43.27
N ALA A 128 -7.65 49.11 43.03
CA ALA A 128 -8.66 49.90 43.73
C ALA A 128 -9.10 49.31 45.10
N ASP A 129 -8.37 48.32 45.62
CA ASP A 129 -8.65 47.62 46.89
C ASP A 129 -10.06 46.97 46.92
N GLN A 130 -10.46 46.36 45.79
CA GLN A 130 -11.74 45.64 45.62
C GLN A 130 -11.53 44.12 45.35
N PRO A 131 -10.96 43.35 46.31
CA PRO A 131 -10.55 41.96 46.06
C PRO A 131 -11.71 41.02 45.75
N ARG A 132 -12.88 41.19 46.40
CA ARG A 132 -14.06 40.33 46.16
C ARG A 132 -14.61 40.45 44.74
N ALA A 133 -14.64 41.67 44.19
CA ALA A 133 -15.09 41.90 42.83
C ALA A 133 -14.04 41.40 41.81
N ALA A 134 -12.75 41.61 42.10
CA ALA A 134 -11.67 41.05 41.29
C ALA A 134 -11.71 39.52 41.24
N ASP A 135 -11.99 38.83 42.36
CA ASP A 135 -12.09 37.36 42.39
C ASP A 135 -13.27 36.82 41.58
N ARG A 136 -14.40 37.56 41.51
CA ARG A 136 -15.53 37.22 40.62
C ARG A 136 -15.13 37.31 39.14
N ILE A 137 -14.41 38.37 38.74
CA ILE A 137 -13.92 38.52 37.36
C ILE A 137 -12.86 37.44 37.05
N LYS A 138 -12.00 37.10 38.02
CA LYS A 138 -11.03 36.01 37.89
C LYS A 138 -11.69 34.65 37.64
N ALA A 139 -12.82 34.37 38.32
CA ALA A 139 -13.59 33.15 38.07
C ALA A 139 -14.12 33.11 36.62
N GLU A 140 -14.74 34.19 36.14
CA GLU A 140 -15.21 34.31 34.75
C GLU A 140 -14.07 34.15 33.73
N ARG A 141 -12.88 34.70 34.02
CA ARG A 141 -11.67 34.53 33.19
C ARG A 141 -11.17 33.09 33.16
N THR A 142 -11.22 32.40 34.30
CA THR A 142 -10.79 30.99 34.42
C THR A 142 -11.75 30.06 33.67
N ASP A 143 -13.06 30.33 33.75
CA ASP A 143 -14.08 29.60 32.99
C ASP A 143 -13.95 29.80 31.47
N LEU A 144 -13.61 31.02 31.02
CA LEU A 144 -13.31 31.31 29.62
C LEU A 144 -12.10 30.47 29.12
N GLN A 145 -11.01 30.43 29.89
CA GLN A 145 -9.83 29.63 29.53
C GLN A 145 -10.14 28.14 29.48
N ARG A 146 -10.90 27.62 30.44
CA ARG A 146 -11.32 26.21 30.44
C ARG A 146 -12.15 25.87 29.20
N ALA A 147 -13.12 26.73 28.86
CA ALA A 147 -13.94 26.54 27.67
C ALA A 147 -13.13 26.55 26.36
N GLN A 148 -12.06 27.36 26.27
CA GLN A 148 -11.15 27.38 25.11
C GLN A 148 -10.34 26.10 25.01
N ILE A 149 -9.74 25.64 26.12
CA ILE A 149 -8.98 24.37 26.14
C ILE A 149 -9.90 23.20 25.75
N GLU A 150 -11.13 23.16 26.27
CA GLU A 150 -12.12 22.14 25.88
C GLU A 150 -12.53 22.22 24.41
N ALA A 151 -12.54 23.42 23.81
CA ALA A 151 -12.85 23.62 22.39
C ALA A 151 -11.67 23.23 21.49
N GLU A 152 -10.44 23.59 21.87
CA GLU A 152 -9.20 23.18 21.19
C GLU A 152 -9.01 21.67 21.26
N THR A 153 -9.16 21.08 22.46
CA THR A 153 -9.09 19.62 22.64
C THR A 153 -10.14 18.91 21.78
N ARG A 154 -11.38 19.40 21.72
CA ARG A 154 -12.42 18.83 20.84
C ARG A 154 -12.06 18.94 19.37
N ARG A 155 -11.44 20.04 18.95
CA ARG A 155 -11.00 20.23 17.57
C ARG A 155 -9.86 19.27 17.22
N ASP A 156 -8.87 19.14 18.09
CA ASP A 156 -7.73 18.25 17.90
C ASP A 156 -8.20 16.79 17.83
N VAL A 157 -9.08 16.37 18.75
CA VAL A 157 -9.72 15.05 18.72
C VAL A 157 -10.51 14.83 17.43
N ARG A 158 -11.25 15.84 16.96
CA ARG A 158 -11.99 15.74 15.69
C ARG A 158 -11.04 15.56 14.49
N GLU A 159 -9.95 16.31 14.43
CA GLU A 159 -8.95 16.21 13.36
C GLU A 159 -8.18 14.87 13.40
N SER A 160 -7.89 14.32 14.59
CA SER A 160 -7.20 13.04 14.73
C SER A 160 -8.09 11.81 14.52
N THR A 161 -9.34 11.87 14.99
CA THR A 161 -10.21 10.70 15.18
C THR A 161 -11.28 10.58 14.09
N SER A 162 -11.87 11.70 13.63
CA SER A 162 -12.99 11.67 12.68
C SER A 162 -12.53 11.52 11.22
N ILE A 163 -13.20 10.62 10.49
CA ILE A 163 -13.11 10.57 9.03
C ILE A 163 -14.28 11.38 8.51
N SER A 164 -14.00 12.56 7.93
CA SER A 164 -15.05 13.46 7.47
C SER A 164 -15.78 12.92 6.24
N GLY A 165 -17.09 13.20 6.14
CA GLY A 165 -17.87 12.93 4.94
C GLY A 165 -18.35 11.49 4.81
N LEU A 166 -18.48 10.76 5.92
CA LEU A 166 -19.05 9.41 5.94
C LEU A 166 -20.57 9.40 5.93
N GLY A 167 -21.21 10.52 6.32
CA GLY A 167 -22.66 10.68 6.29
C GLY A 167 -23.31 10.35 4.93
N ASP A 168 -24.54 9.87 5.00
CA ASP A 168 -25.41 9.63 3.83
C ASP A 168 -26.62 10.56 3.91
N VAL A 169 -27.15 10.99 2.77
CA VAL A 169 -28.24 11.99 2.72
C VAL A 169 -29.55 11.43 3.30
N GLU A 170 -29.75 10.12 3.25
CA GLU A 170 -31.00 9.47 3.67
C GLU A 170 -30.86 8.70 4.99
N LEU A 171 -29.63 8.39 5.43
CA LEU A 171 -29.38 7.71 6.70
C LEU A 171 -28.97 8.67 7.80
N THR A 172 -29.61 8.53 8.95
CA THR A 172 -29.27 9.30 10.14
C THR A 172 -27.98 8.73 10.79
N PRO A 173 -27.05 9.58 11.25
CA PRO A 173 -25.87 9.13 12.00
C PRO A 173 -26.25 8.30 13.22
N TRP A 174 -25.45 7.28 13.55
CA TRP A 174 -25.82 6.33 14.62
C TRP A 174 -26.02 7.01 15.97
N ARG A 175 -25.22 8.03 16.26
CA ARG A 175 -25.27 8.84 17.50
C ARG A 175 -26.58 9.58 17.72
N ASP A 176 -27.29 9.88 16.64
CA ASP A 176 -28.56 10.62 16.66
C ASP A 176 -29.75 9.65 16.74
N VAL A 177 -29.53 8.36 16.42
CA VAL A 177 -30.54 7.28 16.52
C VAL A 177 -30.49 6.60 17.88
N LEU A 178 -29.29 6.28 18.38
CA LEU A 178 -29.08 5.62 19.67
C LEU A 178 -28.04 6.36 20.49
N LYS A 179 -28.43 6.77 21.70
CA LYS A 179 -27.54 7.46 22.64
C LYS A 179 -26.76 6.46 23.47
N PRO A 180 -25.43 6.61 23.60
CA PRO A 180 -24.66 5.88 24.59
C PRO A 180 -25.11 6.23 26.00
N HIS A 181 -24.98 5.30 26.94
CA HIS A 181 -25.29 5.58 28.35
C HIS A 181 -24.33 6.65 28.94
N PRO A 182 -24.77 7.43 29.95
CA PRO A 182 -23.94 8.49 30.55
C PRO A 182 -22.61 8.02 31.15
N ASP A 183 -22.58 6.79 31.68
CA ASP A 183 -21.36 6.16 32.18
C ASP A 183 -20.33 6.00 31.05
N VAL A 184 -20.76 5.62 29.83
CA VAL A 184 -19.87 5.37 28.67
C VAL A 184 -19.20 6.67 28.25
N LEU A 185 -20.01 7.73 28.16
CA LEU A 185 -19.54 9.07 27.82
C LEU A 185 -18.62 9.66 28.89
N SER A 186 -18.86 9.35 30.16
CA SER A 186 -18.07 9.88 31.28
C SER A 186 -16.67 9.28 31.38
N GLY A 187 -16.39 8.17 30.68
CA GLY A 187 -15.13 7.44 30.78
C GLY A 187 -14.84 6.86 32.17
N ARG A 188 -15.81 6.87 33.09
CA ARG A 188 -15.70 6.29 34.45
C ARG A 188 -15.88 4.77 34.47
N PHE A 189 -15.69 4.12 33.33
CA PHE A 189 -15.73 2.67 33.16
C PHE A 189 -14.55 2.03 33.92
N LYS A 190 -14.76 1.68 35.20
CA LYS A 190 -13.71 1.04 36.01
C LYS A 190 -13.78 -0.47 35.85
N GLU A 191 -12.60 -1.10 35.82
CA GLU A 191 -12.42 -2.55 35.71
C GLU A 191 -13.24 -3.32 36.76
N SER A 192 -13.42 -2.77 37.96
CA SER A 192 -14.22 -3.33 39.05
C SER A 192 -15.72 -3.35 38.80
N GLU A 193 -16.27 -2.52 37.91
CA GLU A 193 -17.72 -2.44 37.67
C GLU A 193 -18.24 -3.61 36.85
N PHE A 194 -17.43 -4.24 35.98
CA PHE A 194 -17.87 -5.43 35.22
C PHE A 194 -17.74 -6.76 35.96
N ALA A 195 -17.00 -6.78 37.07
CA ALA A 195 -16.90 -7.97 37.89
C ALA A 195 -18.14 -8.05 38.77
N ALA A 196 -19.19 -8.66 38.23
CA ALA A 196 -20.32 -9.12 39.01
C ALA A 196 -19.80 -9.86 40.25
N ASN A 197 -19.98 -9.31 41.44
CA ASN A 197 -19.59 -9.94 42.69
C ASN A 197 -20.86 -10.36 43.46
N LEU A 198 -21.18 -11.65 43.39
CA LEU A 198 -22.34 -12.21 44.09
C LEU A 198 -22.26 -11.98 45.60
N HIS A 199 -21.07 -12.03 46.21
CA HIS A 199 -20.88 -11.80 47.65
C HIS A 199 -21.21 -10.36 48.04
N SER A 200 -20.69 -9.38 47.29
CA SER A 200 -20.95 -7.96 47.53
C SER A 200 -22.43 -7.61 47.41
N VAL A 201 -23.12 -8.16 46.41
CA VAL A 201 -24.57 -7.96 46.21
C VAL A 201 -25.38 -8.67 47.29
N ALA A 202 -25.05 -9.92 47.61
CA ALA A 202 -25.83 -10.72 48.55
C ALA A 202 -25.71 -10.25 50.01
N HIS A 203 -24.57 -9.65 50.38
CA HIS A 203 -24.30 -9.17 51.74
C HIS A 203 -24.30 -7.64 51.88
N GLU A 204 -24.63 -6.90 50.82
CA GLU A 204 -24.62 -5.44 50.79
C GLU A 204 -23.28 -4.85 51.26
N THR A 205 -22.17 -5.47 50.84
CA THR A 205 -20.81 -5.07 51.25
C THR A 205 -20.08 -4.31 50.14
N GLY A 206 -19.42 -3.21 50.49
CA GLY A 206 -18.62 -2.39 49.57
C GLY A 206 -19.45 -1.43 48.70
N THR A 207 -18.76 -0.70 47.82
CA THR A 207 -19.38 0.18 46.80
C THR A 207 -19.70 -0.63 45.54
N THR A 208 -20.80 -1.38 45.57
CA THR A 208 -21.33 -2.05 44.37
C THR A 208 -22.16 -1.06 43.55
N SER A 209 -22.02 -1.06 42.23
CA SER A 209 -22.80 -0.16 41.37
C SER A 209 -24.28 -0.53 41.39
N ALA A 210 -25.15 0.48 41.33
CA ALA A 210 -26.60 0.29 41.37
C ALA A 210 -27.10 -0.70 40.30
N GLU A 211 -26.41 -0.79 39.16
CA GLU A 211 -26.73 -1.72 38.07
C GLU A 211 -26.58 -3.22 38.40
N TYR A 212 -25.84 -3.59 39.45
CA TYR A 212 -25.75 -4.98 39.91
C TYR A 212 -26.47 -5.22 41.23
N SER A 213 -26.66 -4.21 42.07
CA SER A 213 -27.34 -4.36 43.36
C SER A 213 -28.85 -4.16 43.29
N ASP A 214 -29.35 -3.30 42.40
CA ASP A 214 -30.77 -3.03 42.23
C ASP A 214 -31.40 -4.03 41.23
N PRO A 215 -32.43 -4.82 41.62
CA PRO A 215 -33.03 -5.83 40.74
C PRO A 215 -33.64 -5.24 39.46
N VAL A 216 -34.25 -4.06 39.54
CA VAL A 216 -34.94 -3.43 38.39
C VAL A 216 -33.91 -2.95 37.37
N GLU A 217 -32.88 -2.23 37.82
CA GLU A 217 -31.80 -1.76 36.96
C GLU A 217 -30.99 -2.91 36.38
N PHE A 218 -30.75 -3.96 37.16
CA PHE A 218 -30.07 -5.18 36.71
C PHE A 218 -30.80 -5.81 35.52
N PHE A 219 -32.10 -6.09 35.64
CA PHE A 219 -32.85 -6.71 34.54
C PHE A 219 -33.09 -5.74 33.37
N ARG A 220 -33.11 -4.42 33.60
CA ARG A 220 -33.19 -3.41 32.53
C ARG A 220 -31.96 -3.43 31.62
N ARG A 221 -30.77 -3.61 32.19
CA ARG A 221 -29.48 -3.68 31.45
C ARG A 221 -29.12 -5.09 30.98
N THR A 222 -29.74 -6.11 31.54
CA THR A 222 -29.49 -7.51 31.18
C THR A 222 -30.32 -7.91 29.96
N PHE A 223 -29.68 -8.51 28.95
CA PHE A 223 -30.40 -9.15 27.86
C PHE A 223 -30.74 -10.59 28.27
N LEU A 224 -32.03 -10.95 28.26
CA LEU A 224 -32.48 -12.31 28.54
C LEU A 224 -32.24 -13.20 27.32
N THR A 225 -31.04 -13.76 27.25
CA THR A 225 -30.69 -14.80 26.29
C THR A 225 -31.60 -16.02 26.46
N ALA A 226 -31.74 -16.84 25.43
CA ALA A 226 -32.53 -18.06 25.50
C ALA A 226 -32.07 -18.95 26.67
N GLY A 227 -30.76 -19.09 26.85
CA GLY A 227 -30.18 -19.81 27.98
C GLY A 227 -30.53 -19.19 29.34
N LEU A 228 -30.41 -17.87 29.51
CA LEU A 228 -30.73 -17.23 30.78
C LEU A 228 -32.24 -17.28 31.07
N LYS A 229 -33.08 -17.09 30.06
CA LYS A 229 -34.53 -17.21 30.17
C LYS A 229 -34.93 -18.63 30.61
N ASP A 230 -34.31 -19.65 30.02
CA ASP A 230 -34.51 -21.05 30.42
C ASP A 230 -34.08 -21.28 31.87
N LEU A 231 -32.89 -20.80 32.27
CA LEU A 231 -32.41 -20.90 33.65
C LEU A 231 -33.39 -20.27 34.66
N LEU A 232 -33.84 -19.05 34.39
CA LEU A 232 -34.79 -18.33 35.26
C LEU A 232 -36.15 -19.05 35.31
N THR A 233 -36.60 -19.62 34.18
CA THR A 233 -37.84 -20.40 34.10
C THR A 233 -37.73 -21.70 34.90
N GLN A 234 -36.62 -22.45 34.75
CA GLN A 234 -36.35 -23.65 35.54
C GLN A 234 -36.27 -23.33 37.04
N ALA A 235 -35.57 -22.26 37.40
CA ALA A 235 -35.44 -21.81 38.77
C ALA A 235 -36.81 -21.45 39.38
N ALA A 236 -37.60 -20.63 38.69
CA ALA A 236 -38.94 -20.24 39.13
C ALA A 236 -39.86 -21.46 39.31
N ASN A 237 -39.88 -22.38 38.34
CA ASN A 237 -40.69 -23.59 38.41
C ASN A 237 -40.25 -24.51 39.56
N ARG A 238 -38.95 -24.66 39.82
CA ARG A 238 -38.44 -25.49 40.92
C ARG A 238 -38.85 -24.93 42.27
N VAL A 239 -38.65 -23.63 42.48
CA VAL A 239 -38.97 -22.94 43.73
C VAL A 239 -40.48 -22.91 43.99
N ALA A 240 -41.30 -22.84 42.94
CA ALA A 240 -42.76 -22.99 43.03
C ALA A 240 -43.25 -24.41 43.38
N GLY A 241 -42.34 -25.39 43.54
CA GLY A 241 -42.68 -26.78 43.89
C GLY A 241 -42.90 -27.71 42.68
N GLY A 242 -42.55 -27.28 41.47
CA GLY A 242 -42.65 -28.09 40.26
C GLY A 242 -41.74 -29.31 40.30
N ALA A 243 -42.33 -30.52 40.31
CA ALA A 243 -41.59 -31.78 40.39
C ALA A 243 -40.78 -32.12 39.11
N ALA A 244 -41.13 -31.52 37.97
CA ALA A 244 -40.46 -31.73 36.69
C ALA A 244 -39.22 -30.82 36.48
N ALA A 245 -39.01 -29.82 37.34
CA ALA A 245 -37.88 -28.90 37.24
C ALA A 245 -36.63 -29.46 37.96
N ALA A 246 -35.45 -29.21 37.38
CA ALA A 246 -34.20 -29.72 37.93
C ALA A 246 -33.90 -29.13 39.33
N PRO A 247 -33.61 -29.97 40.34
CA PRO A 247 -33.31 -29.49 41.70
C PRO A 247 -31.89 -28.91 41.84
N VAL A 248 -30.96 -29.41 41.03
CA VAL A 248 -29.56 -28.98 41.00
C VAL A 248 -29.23 -28.55 39.58
N ILE A 249 -28.69 -27.35 39.42
CA ILE A 249 -28.26 -26.82 38.13
C ILE A 249 -26.78 -26.47 38.25
N ASN A 250 -25.97 -27.08 37.38
CA ASN A 250 -24.55 -26.77 37.26
C ASN A 250 -24.36 -25.74 36.15
N LEU A 251 -23.88 -24.56 36.51
CA LEU A 251 -23.49 -23.52 35.56
C LEU A 251 -22.08 -23.83 35.06
N GLN A 252 -22.01 -24.49 33.91
CA GLN A 252 -20.76 -24.65 33.18
C GLN A 252 -20.65 -23.52 32.16
N THR A 253 -19.51 -22.84 32.15
CA THR A 253 -19.19 -21.90 31.07
C THR A 253 -18.01 -22.42 30.30
N THR A 254 -18.22 -22.70 29.02
CA THR A 254 -17.17 -22.86 28.01
C THR A 254 -16.45 -21.53 27.74
N PHE A 255 -17.07 -20.40 28.08
CA PHE A 255 -16.63 -19.07 27.71
C PHE A 255 -16.72 -18.14 28.93
N GLY A 256 -15.57 -17.76 29.48
CA GLY A 256 -15.47 -16.94 30.68
C GLY A 256 -16.36 -15.69 30.63
N GLY A 257 -17.00 -15.37 31.77
CA GLY A 257 -17.87 -14.21 31.95
C GLY A 257 -19.36 -14.51 31.73
N GLY A 258 -20.00 -15.14 32.72
CA GLY A 258 -21.45 -15.39 32.70
C GLY A 258 -22.03 -16.08 33.94
N LYS A 259 -21.26 -16.95 34.63
CA LYS A 259 -21.72 -17.75 35.80
C LYS A 259 -22.25 -16.86 36.93
N THR A 260 -21.41 -15.95 37.41
CA THR A 260 -21.78 -15.03 38.50
C THR A 260 -22.92 -14.10 38.10
N HIS A 261 -23.00 -13.69 36.83
CA HIS A 261 -24.10 -12.87 36.32
C HIS A 261 -25.43 -13.65 36.28
N SER A 262 -25.42 -14.90 35.81
CA SER A 262 -26.58 -15.79 35.86
C SER A 262 -27.02 -16.09 37.31
N MET A 263 -26.07 -16.28 38.23
CA MET A 263 -26.38 -16.42 39.66
C MET A 263 -27.01 -15.15 40.24
N LEU A 264 -26.51 -13.97 39.88
CA LEU A 264 -27.13 -12.70 40.27
C LEU A 264 -28.54 -12.55 39.70
N ALA A 265 -28.79 -12.99 38.47
CA ALA A 265 -30.13 -12.98 37.90
C ALA A 265 -31.10 -13.85 38.72
N VAL A 266 -30.68 -15.05 39.13
CA VAL A 266 -31.48 -15.91 40.01
C VAL A 266 -31.65 -15.29 41.41
N TRP A 267 -30.60 -14.67 41.96
CA TRP A 267 -30.66 -13.95 43.24
C TRP A 267 -31.70 -12.81 43.23
N HIS A 268 -31.72 -12.04 42.13
CA HIS A 268 -32.63 -10.90 41.93
C HIS A 268 -34.05 -11.33 41.59
N LEU A 269 -34.22 -12.44 40.85
CA LEU A 269 -35.53 -13.03 40.56
C LEU A 269 -36.33 -13.32 41.83
N PHE A 270 -35.63 -13.75 42.89
CA PHE A 270 -36.22 -14.08 44.19
C PHE A 270 -36.01 -12.98 45.24
N SER A 271 -35.72 -11.75 44.81
CA SER A 271 -35.70 -10.58 45.70
C SER A 271 -37.11 -10.19 46.18
N SER A 272 -37.16 -9.31 47.18
CA SER A 272 -38.42 -8.75 47.71
C SER A 272 -39.06 -7.70 46.82
N VAL A 273 -38.48 -7.37 45.66
CA VAL A 273 -39.03 -6.38 44.72
C VAL A 273 -40.32 -6.92 44.10
N PRO A 274 -41.46 -6.20 44.14
CA PRO A 274 -42.71 -6.64 43.53
C PRO A 274 -42.57 -7.01 42.05
N ALA A 275 -43.29 -8.05 41.60
CA ALA A 275 -43.18 -8.51 40.21
C ALA A 275 -43.52 -7.39 39.20
N ALA A 276 -44.51 -6.55 39.52
CA ALA A 276 -44.94 -5.43 38.68
C ALA A 276 -43.87 -4.37 38.41
N GLU A 277 -42.81 -4.30 39.24
CA GLU A 277 -41.70 -3.35 39.05
C GLU A 277 -40.58 -3.93 38.16
N LEU A 278 -40.58 -5.24 37.93
CA LEU A 278 -39.60 -5.91 37.08
C LEU A 278 -39.98 -5.79 35.60
N PRO A 279 -39.02 -5.95 34.66
CA PRO A 279 -39.33 -5.95 33.23
C PRO A 279 -40.35 -7.04 32.84
N GLN A 280 -41.16 -6.76 31.81
CA GLN A 280 -42.27 -7.62 31.33
C GLN A 280 -41.86 -9.09 31.15
N GLU A 281 -40.68 -9.35 30.58
CA GLU A 281 -40.18 -10.70 30.34
C GLU A 281 -39.99 -11.50 31.65
N ILE A 282 -39.62 -10.83 32.74
CA ILE A 282 -39.48 -11.43 34.08
C ILE A 282 -40.86 -11.62 34.72
N GLN A 283 -41.78 -10.66 34.51
CA GLN A 283 -43.16 -10.80 34.97
C GLN A 283 -43.81 -12.04 34.38
N GLU A 284 -43.61 -12.29 33.09
CA GLU A 284 -44.12 -13.48 32.41
C GLU A 284 -43.55 -14.78 32.99
N ILE A 285 -42.25 -14.82 33.27
CA ILE A 285 -41.60 -15.98 33.91
C ILE A 285 -42.23 -16.25 35.30
N LEU A 286 -42.33 -15.22 36.14
CA LEU A 286 -42.90 -15.34 37.49
C LEU A 286 -44.38 -15.73 37.46
N HIS A 287 -45.16 -15.14 36.54
CA HIS A 287 -46.58 -15.46 36.38
C HIS A 287 -46.79 -16.90 35.91
N THR A 288 -45.98 -17.37 34.95
CA THR A 288 -46.06 -18.74 34.42
C THR A 288 -45.73 -19.78 35.50
N ALA A 289 -44.79 -19.47 36.39
CA ALA A 289 -44.44 -20.32 37.53
C ALA A 289 -45.44 -20.22 38.71
N GLY A 290 -46.45 -19.33 38.64
CA GLY A 290 -47.40 -19.10 39.74
C GLY A 290 -46.82 -18.31 40.92
N LEU A 291 -45.71 -17.60 40.72
CA LEU A 291 -45.01 -16.81 41.74
C LEU A 291 -45.32 -15.29 41.67
N ALA A 292 -46.10 -14.84 40.69
CA ALA A 292 -46.43 -13.42 40.53
C ALA A 292 -47.32 -12.87 41.66
N ASP A 293 -48.30 -13.67 42.12
CA ASP A 293 -49.32 -13.28 43.10
C ASP A 293 -49.18 -14.00 44.47
N GLY A 294 -48.14 -14.83 44.63
CA GLY A 294 -47.92 -15.67 45.82
C GLY A 294 -47.02 -15.04 46.90
N ASP A 295 -46.87 -15.74 48.03
CA ASP A 295 -45.86 -15.37 49.05
C ASP A 295 -44.45 -15.56 48.47
N ARG A 296 -43.76 -14.45 48.22
CA ARG A 296 -42.40 -14.42 47.66
C ARG A 296 -41.32 -14.44 48.75
N THR A 297 -41.64 -14.88 49.96
CA THR A 297 -40.67 -15.07 51.04
C THR A 297 -39.80 -16.30 50.76
N ILE A 298 -38.91 -16.17 49.78
CA ILE A 298 -37.98 -17.22 49.35
C ILE A 298 -36.64 -16.97 50.04
N ARG A 299 -36.15 -17.98 50.76
CA ARG A 299 -34.84 -17.89 51.43
C ARG A 299 -33.73 -17.99 50.38
N ARG A 300 -32.78 -17.06 50.41
CA ARG A 300 -31.68 -17.00 49.45
C ARG A 300 -30.36 -17.15 50.18
N VAL A 301 -29.50 -18.04 49.69
CA VAL A 301 -28.17 -18.28 50.21
C VAL A 301 -27.16 -18.03 49.10
N ALA A 302 -26.11 -17.27 49.38
CA ALA A 302 -25.00 -17.03 48.49
C ALA A 302 -23.67 -17.35 49.17
N VAL A 303 -22.92 -18.27 48.57
CA VAL A 303 -21.62 -18.74 49.04
C VAL A 303 -20.64 -18.54 47.90
N VAL A 304 -19.59 -17.74 48.11
CA VAL A 304 -18.55 -17.50 47.09
C VAL A 304 -17.23 -18.04 47.61
N GLY A 305 -16.68 -19.05 46.94
CA GLY A 305 -15.56 -19.84 47.47
C GLY A 305 -14.27 -19.04 47.73
N ASN A 306 -14.02 -17.98 46.95
CA ASN A 306 -12.88 -17.08 47.15
C ASN A 306 -13.03 -16.15 48.36
N GLU A 307 -14.26 -15.90 48.83
CA GLU A 307 -14.56 -15.01 49.96
C GLU A 307 -14.60 -15.76 51.30
N ILE A 308 -14.46 -17.10 51.26
CA ILE A 308 -14.50 -17.96 52.44
C ILE A 308 -13.12 -18.58 52.66
N ALA A 309 -12.45 -18.15 53.73
CA ALA A 309 -11.20 -18.75 54.18
C ALA A 309 -11.47 -20.09 54.88
N ALA A 310 -11.09 -21.20 54.24
CA ALA A 310 -11.30 -22.55 54.77
C ALA A 310 -10.53 -22.83 56.08
N GLY A 311 -9.43 -22.13 56.32
CA GLY A 311 -8.56 -22.31 57.49
C GLY A 311 -8.97 -21.52 58.75
N GLN A 312 -10.03 -20.70 58.70
CA GLN A 312 -10.36 -19.78 59.79
C GLN A 312 -11.85 -19.85 60.17
N ALA A 313 -12.11 -19.94 61.48
CA ALA A 313 -13.45 -19.74 62.01
C ALA A 313 -13.88 -18.28 61.88
N ARG A 314 -15.13 -18.04 61.49
CA ARG A 314 -15.67 -16.69 61.26
C ARG A 314 -16.73 -16.37 62.30
N HIS A 315 -16.58 -15.23 62.95
CA HIS A 315 -17.57 -14.74 63.92
C HIS A 315 -18.52 -13.77 63.23
N ARG A 316 -19.79 -14.16 63.04
CA ARG A 316 -20.85 -13.32 62.46
C ARG A 316 -22.16 -13.54 63.19
N ASP A 317 -22.91 -12.47 63.42
CA ASP A 317 -24.23 -12.49 64.08
C ASP A 317 -24.24 -13.21 65.46
N GLY A 318 -23.12 -13.15 66.19
CA GLY A 318 -22.94 -13.84 67.47
C GLY A 318 -22.70 -15.36 67.36
N LEU A 319 -22.55 -15.89 66.15
CA LEU A 319 -22.24 -17.29 65.86
C LEU A 319 -20.79 -17.45 65.43
N THR A 320 -20.20 -18.60 65.73
CA THR A 320 -18.87 -19.00 65.25
C THR A 320 -19.08 -20.05 64.17
N VAL A 321 -18.93 -19.65 62.91
CA VAL A 321 -19.15 -20.50 61.73
C VAL A 321 -17.82 -20.97 61.19
N ARG A 322 -17.62 -22.29 61.07
CA ARG A 322 -16.34 -22.87 60.62
C ARG A 322 -16.40 -23.42 59.19
N THR A 323 -17.57 -23.91 58.78
CA THR A 323 -17.72 -24.74 57.58
C THR A 323 -18.68 -24.12 56.55
N LEU A 324 -18.68 -24.69 55.34
CA LEU A 324 -19.57 -24.24 54.26
C LEU A 324 -21.05 -24.57 54.55
N TRP A 325 -21.32 -25.71 55.19
CA TRP A 325 -22.67 -26.06 55.66
C TRP A 325 -23.14 -25.17 56.81
N GLY A 326 -22.25 -24.82 57.75
CA GLY A 326 -22.50 -23.83 58.79
C GLY A 326 -22.94 -22.49 58.21
N GLU A 327 -22.26 -22.03 57.16
CA GLU A 327 -22.59 -20.78 56.47
C GLU A 327 -23.96 -20.85 55.78
N ILE A 328 -24.28 -21.96 55.12
CA ILE A 328 -25.59 -22.17 54.48
C ILE A 328 -26.72 -22.12 55.52
N ALA A 329 -26.59 -22.82 56.66
CA ALA A 329 -27.64 -22.79 57.68
C ALA A 329 -27.82 -21.39 58.29
N ARG A 330 -26.71 -20.67 58.57
CA ARG A 330 -26.78 -19.28 59.05
C ARG A 330 -27.58 -18.41 58.10
N GLN A 331 -27.36 -18.52 56.79
CA GLN A 331 -28.08 -17.71 55.80
C GLN A 331 -29.54 -18.14 55.61
N LEU A 332 -29.88 -19.42 55.76
CA LEU A 332 -31.26 -19.92 55.63
C LEU A 332 -32.17 -19.41 56.75
N GLY A 333 -31.73 -19.51 58.00
CA GLY A 333 -32.58 -19.25 59.17
C GLY A 333 -31.87 -18.66 60.39
N GLY A 334 -30.66 -18.14 60.23
CA GLY A 334 -29.88 -17.55 61.32
C GLY A 334 -29.51 -18.59 62.39
N ARG A 335 -29.68 -18.22 63.65
CA ARG A 335 -29.30 -19.05 64.81
C ARG A 335 -30.09 -20.35 64.91
N GLU A 336 -31.39 -20.31 64.68
CA GLU A 336 -32.27 -21.50 64.78
C GLU A 336 -31.90 -22.58 63.75
N ALA A 337 -31.52 -22.17 62.53
CA ALA A 337 -31.02 -23.06 61.50
C ALA A 337 -29.61 -23.58 61.82
N PHE A 338 -28.72 -22.71 62.30
CA PHE A 338 -27.36 -23.08 62.66
C PHE A 338 -27.32 -24.10 63.81
N ASP A 339 -28.18 -23.94 64.82
CA ASP A 339 -28.25 -24.84 65.97
C ASP A 339 -28.53 -26.32 65.57
N LEU A 340 -29.21 -26.56 64.44
CA LEU A 340 -29.45 -27.92 63.91
C LEU A 340 -28.19 -28.62 63.42
N ILE A 341 -27.16 -27.86 63.05
CA ILE A 341 -25.90 -28.37 62.49
C ILE A 341 -24.67 -27.91 63.27
N ALA A 342 -24.86 -27.29 64.44
CA ALA A 342 -23.79 -26.68 65.22
C ALA A 342 -22.72 -27.68 65.68
N GLU A 343 -23.12 -28.91 66.02
CA GLU A 343 -22.17 -29.98 66.35
C GLU A 343 -21.31 -30.34 65.13
N SER A 344 -21.93 -30.58 63.99
CA SER A 344 -21.26 -30.89 62.71
C SER A 344 -20.36 -29.76 62.22
N ASP A 345 -20.73 -28.49 62.42
CA ASP A 345 -19.86 -27.34 62.15
C ASP A 345 -18.67 -27.29 63.13
N ALA A 346 -18.91 -27.59 64.41
CA ALA A 346 -17.87 -27.54 65.42
C ALA A 346 -16.80 -28.62 65.25
N THR A 347 -17.18 -29.82 64.81
CA THR A 347 -16.30 -30.97 64.53
C THR A 347 -15.82 -31.04 63.09
N SER A 348 -16.26 -30.11 62.22
CA SER A 348 -15.92 -30.08 60.80
C SER A 348 -16.24 -31.40 60.06
N THR A 349 -17.28 -32.11 60.51
CA THR A 349 -17.78 -33.35 59.92
C THR A 349 -19.08 -33.12 59.16
N SER A 350 -19.32 -33.89 58.09
CA SER A 350 -20.50 -33.73 57.24
C SER A 350 -21.82 -33.91 58.03
N PRO A 351 -22.82 -33.02 57.88
CA PRO A 351 -24.02 -32.97 58.73
C PRO A 351 -25.03 -34.13 58.56
N GLY A 352 -24.86 -35.00 57.56
CA GLY A 352 -25.72 -36.18 57.41
C GLY A 352 -27.19 -35.83 57.13
N ASP A 353 -28.10 -36.57 57.76
CA ASP A 353 -29.55 -36.40 57.61
C ASP A 353 -30.06 -35.03 58.09
N HIS A 354 -29.37 -34.35 59.01
CA HIS A 354 -29.74 -33.01 59.48
C HIS A 354 -29.81 -31.97 58.34
N LEU A 355 -29.09 -32.20 57.24
CA LEU A 355 -29.17 -31.33 56.07
C LEU A 355 -30.54 -31.42 55.37
N ARG A 356 -31.18 -32.59 55.37
CA ARG A 356 -32.55 -32.74 54.84
C ARG A 356 -33.57 -32.04 55.73
N ASP A 357 -33.45 -32.21 57.05
CA ASP A 357 -34.34 -31.56 58.02
C ASP A 357 -34.22 -30.04 57.94
N LEU A 358 -33.00 -29.53 57.79
CA LEU A 358 -32.72 -28.11 57.57
C LEU A 358 -33.43 -27.59 56.31
N LEU A 359 -33.22 -28.23 55.15
CA LEU A 359 -33.82 -27.76 53.89
C LEU A 359 -35.35 -27.88 53.91
N ALA A 360 -35.91 -28.96 54.47
CA ALA A 360 -37.34 -29.15 54.58
C ALA A 360 -38.01 -28.06 55.44
N ARG A 361 -37.35 -27.60 56.51
CA ARG A 361 -37.85 -26.55 57.41
C ARG A 361 -37.81 -25.15 56.79
N TYR A 362 -36.84 -24.88 55.93
CA TYR A 362 -36.60 -23.53 55.37
C TYR A 362 -36.90 -23.42 53.86
N SER A 363 -37.56 -24.43 53.26
CA SER A 363 -38.10 -24.36 51.90
C SER A 363 -39.37 -23.48 51.86
N PRO A 364 -39.62 -22.68 50.79
CA PRO A 364 -38.84 -22.57 49.54
C PRO A 364 -37.52 -21.82 49.71
N CYS A 365 -36.45 -22.35 49.13
CA CYS A 365 -35.12 -21.74 49.20
C CYS A 365 -34.29 -21.93 47.92
N VAL A 366 -33.36 -21.00 47.70
CA VAL A 366 -32.33 -21.08 46.66
C VAL A 366 -30.94 -20.96 47.29
N ILE A 367 -30.06 -21.89 46.92
CA ILE A 367 -28.68 -21.94 47.37
C ILE A 367 -27.77 -21.75 46.17
N LEU A 368 -26.98 -20.68 46.18
CA LEU A 368 -26.02 -20.32 45.15
C LEU A 368 -24.61 -20.54 45.68
N ILE A 369 -23.83 -21.43 45.06
CA ILE A 369 -22.42 -21.66 45.40
C ILE A 369 -21.56 -21.31 44.20
N ASP A 370 -20.96 -20.12 44.24
CA ASP A 370 -20.01 -19.65 43.24
C ASP A 370 -18.57 -20.07 43.60
N GLU A 371 -17.76 -20.40 42.60
CA GLU A 371 -16.34 -20.75 42.73
C GLU A 371 -16.09 -21.89 43.74
N TRP A 372 -16.89 -22.96 43.68
CA TRP A 372 -16.80 -24.08 44.63
C TRP A 372 -15.44 -24.79 44.57
N VAL A 373 -14.87 -24.94 43.36
CA VAL A 373 -13.52 -25.50 43.17
C VAL A 373 -12.47 -24.65 43.90
N ALA A 374 -12.64 -23.32 43.91
CA ALA A 374 -11.70 -22.41 44.55
C ALA A 374 -11.73 -22.49 46.08
N TYR A 375 -12.87 -22.82 46.69
CA TYR A 375 -12.94 -23.19 48.10
C TYR A 375 -12.31 -24.56 48.34
N ALA A 376 -12.71 -25.58 47.57
CA ALA A 376 -12.27 -26.96 47.76
C ALA A 376 -10.74 -27.13 47.66
N ARG A 377 -10.07 -26.39 46.76
CA ARG A 377 -8.60 -26.46 46.61
C ARG A 377 -7.82 -25.88 47.81
N GLN A 378 -8.47 -25.09 48.67
CA GLN A 378 -7.85 -24.58 49.91
C GLN A 378 -7.80 -25.66 51.00
N LEU A 379 -8.61 -26.71 50.89
CA LEU A 379 -8.67 -27.82 51.84
C LEU A 379 -7.57 -28.84 51.53
N GLY A 380 -6.90 -29.31 52.57
CA GLY A 380 -5.88 -30.37 52.50
C GLY A 380 -6.26 -31.60 53.33
N ASP A 381 -5.27 -32.43 53.62
CA ASP A 381 -5.37 -33.53 54.59
C ASP A 381 -5.19 -33.03 56.05
N ASP A 382 -4.93 -31.74 56.22
CA ASP A 382 -4.80 -31.07 57.52
C ASP A 382 -6.17 -30.83 58.16
N ASP A 383 -6.22 -30.81 59.50
CA ASP A 383 -7.43 -30.60 60.30
C ASP A 383 -7.83 -29.12 60.36
N LEU A 384 -8.23 -28.57 59.21
CA LEU A 384 -8.69 -27.20 59.07
C LEU A 384 -10.12 -27.04 59.63
N PRO A 385 -10.49 -25.85 60.16
CA PRO A 385 -11.86 -25.57 60.59
C PRO A 385 -12.93 -25.83 59.52
N GLY A 386 -12.60 -25.65 58.23
CA GLY A 386 -13.48 -25.94 57.11
C GLY A 386 -13.68 -27.43 56.76
N GLY A 387 -12.99 -28.34 57.45
CA GLY A 387 -12.98 -29.78 57.19
C GLY A 387 -11.79 -30.24 56.34
N THR A 388 -11.79 -31.53 55.98
CA THR A 388 -10.77 -32.11 55.09
C THR A 388 -11.19 -32.05 53.63
N PHE A 389 -10.23 -32.26 52.73
CA PHE A 389 -10.50 -32.38 51.29
C PHE A 389 -11.57 -33.45 50.99
N GLU A 390 -11.53 -34.62 51.63
CA GLU A 390 -12.52 -35.69 51.42
C GLU A 390 -13.92 -35.32 51.97
N THR A 391 -13.97 -34.74 53.18
CA THR A 391 -15.24 -34.34 53.81
C THR A 391 -16.04 -33.38 52.94
N GLN A 392 -15.36 -32.52 52.18
CA GLN A 392 -15.99 -31.57 51.28
C GLN A 392 -16.78 -32.25 50.14
N PHE A 393 -16.28 -33.35 49.58
CA PHE A 393 -17.00 -34.08 48.53
C PHE A 393 -18.15 -34.91 49.08
N THR A 394 -17.99 -35.46 50.29
CA THR A 394 -19.11 -36.08 51.02
C THR A 394 -20.22 -35.07 51.27
N PHE A 395 -19.87 -33.86 51.72
CA PHE A 395 -20.85 -32.77 51.88
C PHE A 395 -21.51 -32.40 50.55
N ALA A 396 -20.75 -32.27 49.46
CA ALA A 396 -21.31 -31.95 48.15
C ALA A 396 -22.35 -32.98 47.70
N GLN A 397 -22.06 -34.27 47.89
CA GLN A 397 -23.00 -35.35 47.58
C GLN A 397 -24.28 -35.22 48.41
N LEU A 398 -24.16 -35.13 49.73
CA LEU A 398 -25.32 -35.02 50.62
C LEU A 398 -26.16 -33.78 50.34
N LEU A 399 -25.53 -32.64 50.03
CA LEU A 399 -26.26 -31.42 49.66
C LEU A 399 -27.07 -31.62 48.38
N THR A 400 -26.48 -32.19 47.34
CA THR A 400 -27.21 -32.45 46.08
C THR A 400 -28.39 -33.41 46.27
N GLU A 401 -28.21 -34.47 47.07
CA GLU A 401 -29.26 -35.43 47.40
C GLU A 401 -30.38 -34.81 48.26
N ALA A 402 -30.02 -34.01 49.26
CA ALA A 402 -30.98 -33.34 50.15
C ALA A 402 -31.81 -32.29 49.41
N VAL A 403 -31.20 -31.53 48.50
CA VAL A 403 -31.91 -30.56 47.65
C VAL A 403 -32.84 -31.27 46.66
N ALA A 404 -32.39 -32.38 46.06
CA ALA A 404 -33.23 -33.18 45.17
C ALA A 404 -34.49 -33.71 45.87
N ALA A 405 -34.35 -34.16 47.12
CA ALA A 405 -35.45 -34.70 47.93
C ALA A 405 -36.42 -33.64 48.49
N THR A 406 -36.06 -32.35 48.48
CA THR A 406 -36.85 -31.28 49.11
C THR A 406 -37.60 -30.44 48.08
N PRO A 407 -38.94 -30.53 47.97
CA PRO A 407 -39.73 -29.66 47.09
C PRO A 407 -39.50 -28.17 47.41
N GLY A 408 -39.36 -27.32 46.40
CA GLY A 408 -39.12 -25.88 46.57
C GLY A 408 -37.67 -25.49 46.90
N ALA A 409 -36.75 -26.45 47.02
CA ALA A 409 -35.32 -26.18 47.17
C ALA A 409 -34.58 -26.26 45.83
N LEU A 410 -33.76 -25.25 45.53
CA LEU A 410 -32.92 -25.17 44.32
C LEU A 410 -31.45 -24.96 44.71
N LEU A 411 -30.55 -25.73 44.09
CA LEU A 411 -29.10 -25.56 44.20
C LEU A 411 -28.52 -25.14 42.85
N LEU A 412 -27.88 -23.98 42.80
CA LEU A 412 -27.11 -23.50 41.68
C LEU A 412 -25.63 -23.50 42.04
N VAL A 413 -24.81 -24.18 41.26
CA VAL A 413 -23.36 -24.30 41.50
C VAL A 413 -22.59 -23.88 40.28
N SER A 414 -21.44 -23.22 40.45
CA SER A 414 -20.53 -22.92 39.35
C SER A 414 -19.31 -23.84 39.43
N ILE A 415 -19.14 -24.65 38.38
CA ILE A 415 -17.99 -25.55 38.22
C ILE A 415 -17.37 -25.24 36.85
N PRO A 416 -16.06 -24.94 36.76
CA PRO A 416 -15.36 -24.78 35.48
C PRO A 416 -15.61 -25.97 34.54
N ALA A 417 -15.68 -25.74 33.23
CA ALA A 417 -15.75 -26.83 32.27
C ALA A 417 -14.34 -27.41 32.02
N SER A 418 -14.22 -28.74 31.96
CA SER A 418 -13.02 -29.40 31.47
C SER A 418 -13.00 -29.37 29.93
N ASP A 419 -12.25 -28.45 29.32
CA ASP A 419 -12.11 -28.40 27.86
C ASP A 419 -11.50 -29.71 27.35
N VAL A 420 -12.27 -30.49 26.57
CA VAL A 420 -11.73 -31.58 25.73
C VAL A 420 -11.74 -31.06 24.30
N ARG A 421 -10.62 -30.49 23.85
CA ARG A 421 -10.44 -30.18 22.42
C ARG A 421 -10.27 -31.51 21.67
N ARG A 422 -11.29 -31.92 20.92
CA ARG A 422 -11.12 -32.93 19.86
C ARG A 422 -10.72 -32.20 18.59
N GLU A 423 -9.42 -32.22 18.26
CA GLU A 423 -8.96 -31.84 16.93
C GLU A 423 -9.28 -32.95 15.91
N ALA A 424 -9.47 -32.57 14.65
CA ALA A 424 -9.94 -33.43 13.57
C ALA A 424 -8.91 -34.49 13.11
N ASP A 425 -7.68 -34.47 13.63
CA ASP A 425 -6.56 -35.30 13.15
C ASP A 425 -6.08 -36.39 14.14
N GLY A 426 -6.95 -36.89 15.01
CA GLY A 426 -6.76 -38.18 15.70
C GLY A 426 -5.58 -38.28 16.69
N ILE A 427 -4.84 -37.21 16.94
CA ILE A 427 -3.82 -37.14 17.98
C ILE A 427 -4.42 -36.46 19.20
N THR A 428 -4.69 -37.24 20.25
CA THR A 428 -5.12 -36.75 21.55
C THR A 428 -3.95 -36.05 22.23
N ALA A 429 -3.83 -34.73 22.09
CA ALA A 429 -3.10 -33.92 23.06
C ALA A 429 -3.93 -33.90 24.35
N GLU A 430 -3.33 -34.28 25.49
CA GLU A 430 -3.96 -34.13 26.80
C GLU A 430 -4.36 -32.67 27.00
N SER A 431 -5.65 -32.42 27.20
CA SER A 431 -6.16 -31.07 27.34
C SER A 431 -5.73 -30.48 28.67
N VAL A 432 -4.82 -29.51 28.60
CA VAL A 432 -4.47 -28.65 29.73
C VAL A 432 -5.62 -27.66 29.88
N ALA A 433 -6.60 -27.98 30.75
CA ALA A 433 -7.49 -26.96 31.30
C ALA A 433 -6.61 -25.79 31.79
N SER A 434 -6.96 -24.54 31.49
CA SER A 434 -6.06 -23.41 31.76
C SER A 434 -5.49 -23.48 33.19
N ASP A 435 -4.17 -23.65 33.30
CA ASP A 435 -3.48 -23.79 34.60
C ASP A 435 -3.74 -22.57 35.51
N LEU A 436 -4.11 -21.45 34.89
CA LEU A 436 -4.55 -20.22 35.52
C LEU A 436 -5.87 -20.33 36.29
N GLU A 437 -6.90 -21.03 35.77
CA GLU A 437 -8.20 -21.12 36.45
C GLU A 437 -8.25 -22.25 37.49
N THR A 438 -7.56 -23.36 37.25
CA THR A 438 -7.58 -24.51 38.18
C THR A 438 -6.50 -24.45 39.25
N GLY A 439 -5.50 -23.57 39.17
CA GLY A 439 -4.57 -23.33 40.28
C GLY A 439 -3.71 -24.55 40.68
N GLY A 440 -3.20 -25.29 39.68
CA GLY A 440 -2.28 -26.42 39.87
C GLY A 440 -2.95 -27.79 40.07
N GLU A 441 -2.16 -28.81 40.43
CA GLU A 441 -2.62 -30.22 40.52
C GLU A 441 -3.80 -30.43 41.48
N ARG A 442 -3.80 -29.74 42.63
CA ARG A 442 -4.88 -29.86 43.63
C ARG A 442 -6.22 -29.33 43.12
N GLY A 443 -6.24 -28.23 42.39
CA GLY A 443 -7.51 -27.75 41.84
C GLY A 443 -7.99 -28.56 40.64
N ARG A 444 -7.11 -29.19 39.86
CA ARG A 444 -7.51 -30.22 38.88
C ARG A 444 -8.15 -31.45 39.57
N ALA A 445 -7.61 -31.88 40.72
CA ALA A 445 -8.21 -32.95 41.50
C ALA A 445 -9.58 -32.55 42.09
N ALA A 446 -9.71 -31.32 42.59
CA ALA A 446 -10.96 -30.79 43.11
C ALA A 446 -12.05 -30.68 42.03
N LEU A 447 -11.68 -30.18 40.85
CA LEU A 447 -12.57 -30.07 39.69
C LEU A 447 -13.14 -31.45 39.30
N ARG A 448 -12.28 -32.44 39.03
CA ARG A 448 -12.70 -33.79 38.60
C ARG A 448 -13.66 -34.45 39.58
N ARG A 449 -13.40 -34.30 40.89
CA ARG A 449 -14.25 -34.90 41.93
C ARG A 449 -15.58 -34.17 42.08
N LEU A 450 -15.61 -32.84 42.06
CA LEU A 450 -16.86 -32.07 42.08
C LEU A 450 -17.70 -32.34 40.83
N GLU A 451 -17.09 -32.40 39.64
CA GLU A 451 -17.78 -32.79 38.40
C GLU A 451 -18.44 -34.17 38.53
N HIS A 452 -17.74 -35.16 39.09
CA HIS A 452 -18.27 -36.52 39.25
C HIS A 452 -19.41 -36.61 40.29
N VAL A 453 -19.33 -35.84 41.38
CA VAL A 453 -20.36 -35.83 42.43
C VAL A 453 -21.60 -35.06 41.97
N VAL A 454 -21.41 -33.83 41.50
CA VAL A 454 -22.52 -32.94 41.08
C VAL A 454 -23.13 -33.40 39.76
N GLY A 455 -22.33 -33.84 38.80
CA GLY A 455 -22.78 -34.22 37.46
C GLY A 455 -23.74 -35.41 37.40
N ARG A 456 -23.83 -36.22 38.47
CA ARG A 456 -24.81 -37.33 38.56
C ARG A 456 -26.25 -36.85 38.74
N VAL A 457 -26.44 -35.70 39.38
CA VAL A 457 -27.75 -35.17 39.80
C VAL A 457 -28.08 -33.87 39.08
N ALA A 458 -27.07 -33.09 38.71
CA ALA A 458 -27.26 -31.75 38.18
C ALA A 458 -27.65 -31.73 36.69
N HIS A 459 -28.59 -30.84 36.36
CA HIS A 459 -28.79 -30.41 34.98
C HIS A 459 -27.62 -29.51 34.55
N GLN A 460 -26.98 -29.85 33.44
CA GLN A 460 -25.89 -29.04 32.87
C GLN A 460 -26.48 -27.90 32.05
N TRP A 461 -26.42 -26.69 32.59
CA TRP A 461 -26.84 -25.50 31.89
C TRP A 461 -25.71 -24.97 31.02
N HIS A 462 -26.02 -24.66 29.76
CA HIS A 462 -25.09 -24.08 28.80
C HIS A 462 -25.47 -22.62 28.51
N PRO A 463 -24.50 -21.70 28.43
CA PRO A 463 -24.76 -20.30 28.15
C PRO A 463 -25.22 -20.05 26.71
N ALA A 464 -25.66 -18.81 26.50
CA ALA A 464 -26.13 -18.18 25.27
C ALA A 464 -25.31 -18.47 24.00
N SER A 465 -25.96 -18.38 22.83
CA SER A 465 -25.28 -18.52 21.53
C SER A 465 -24.46 -17.28 21.15
N ALA A 466 -23.51 -17.44 20.23
CA ALA A 466 -22.68 -16.32 19.74
C ALA A 466 -23.52 -15.17 19.14
N GLN A 467 -24.69 -15.44 18.55
CA GLN A 467 -25.57 -14.38 18.01
C GLN A 467 -26.24 -13.52 19.09
N GLU A 468 -26.42 -14.03 20.30
CA GLU A 468 -27.04 -13.28 21.42
C GLU A 468 -26.06 -12.30 22.07
N SER A 469 -24.76 -12.47 21.81
CA SER A 469 -23.71 -11.61 22.34
C SER A 469 -23.81 -10.15 21.88
N PHE A 470 -24.36 -9.90 20.68
CA PHE A 470 -24.53 -8.55 20.13
C PHE A 470 -25.52 -7.72 20.97
N GLU A 471 -26.63 -8.34 21.36
CA GLU A 471 -27.68 -7.69 22.17
C GLU A 471 -27.19 -7.38 23.58
N ILE A 472 -26.34 -8.24 24.15
CA ILE A 472 -25.69 -8.00 25.44
C ILE A 472 -24.83 -6.74 25.38
N VAL A 473 -23.97 -6.63 24.36
CA VAL A 473 -23.09 -5.47 24.20
C VAL A 473 -23.91 -4.21 23.92
N ARG A 474 -24.91 -4.29 23.04
CA ARG A 474 -25.80 -3.17 22.72
C ARG A 474 -26.52 -2.62 23.95
N ARG A 475 -27.18 -3.46 24.75
CA ARG A 475 -27.92 -3.03 25.96
C ARG A 475 -27.00 -2.39 27.02
N ARG A 476 -25.74 -2.82 27.08
CA ARG A 476 -24.74 -2.28 28.02
C ARG A 476 -24.16 -0.95 27.58
N LEU A 477 -24.01 -0.72 26.28
CA LEU A 477 -23.38 0.50 25.76
C LEU A 477 -24.39 1.61 25.44
N PHE A 478 -25.62 1.26 25.05
CA PHE A 478 -26.61 2.19 24.52
C PHE A 478 -27.95 2.12 25.25
N GLU A 479 -28.65 3.25 25.27
CA GLU A 479 -30.04 3.34 25.72
C GLU A 479 -30.97 2.51 24.81
N GLN A 480 -32.14 2.10 25.34
CA GLN A 480 -33.11 1.36 24.53
C GLN A 480 -33.72 2.25 23.44
N PRO A 481 -33.82 1.78 22.18
CA PRO A 481 -34.45 2.52 21.10
C PRO A 481 -35.93 2.77 21.39
N ASP A 482 -36.38 3.98 21.09
CA ASP A 482 -37.81 4.28 21.01
C ASP A 482 -38.40 3.83 19.66
N ALA A 483 -39.71 4.00 19.47
CA ALA A 483 -40.40 3.60 18.24
C ALA A 483 -39.88 4.31 16.98
N GLN A 484 -39.30 5.51 17.10
CA GLN A 484 -38.71 6.23 15.98
C GLN A 484 -37.33 5.66 15.64
N ALA A 485 -36.49 5.44 16.65
CA ALA A 485 -35.19 4.82 16.52
C ALA A 485 -35.32 3.42 15.89
N PHE A 486 -36.28 2.59 16.32
CA PHE A 486 -36.53 1.28 15.71
C PHE A 486 -36.79 1.35 14.19
N ARG A 487 -37.54 2.36 13.72
CA ARG A 487 -37.77 2.55 12.27
C ARG A 487 -36.50 2.96 11.54
N GLN A 488 -35.69 3.84 12.13
CA GLN A 488 -34.40 4.28 11.56
C GLN A 488 -33.39 3.13 11.50
N VAL A 489 -33.34 2.28 12.53
CA VAL A 489 -32.52 1.06 12.55
C VAL A 489 -32.91 0.12 11.41
N ALA A 490 -34.21 -0.15 11.26
CA ALA A 490 -34.71 -1.02 10.19
C ALA A 490 -34.42 -0.46 8.79
N ALA A 491 -34.56 0.86 8.59
CA ALA A 491 -34.24 1.53 7.34
C ALA A 491 -32.73 1.45 7.03
N THR A 492 -31.88 1.68 8.02
CA THR A 492 -30.42 1.58 7.89
C THR A 492 -30.00 0.17 7.50
N ALA A 493 -30.44 -0.85 8.24
CA ALA A 493 -30.12 -2.24 7.95
C ALA A 493 -30.53 -2.64 6.52
N ARG A 494 -31.75 -2.28 6.10
CA ARG A 494 -32.23 -2.55 4.75
C ARG A 494 -31.35 -1.89 3.68
N LYS A 495 -31.00 -0.60 3.84
CA LYS A 495 -30.21 0.13 2.85
C LYS A 495 -28.80 -0.46 2.70
N PHE A 496 -28.18 -0.91 3.79
CA PHE A 496 -26.90 -1.61 3.74
C PHE A 496 -26.99 -2.96 3.01
N VAL A 497 -27.99 -3.79 3.35
CA VAL A 497 -28.18 -5.07 2.65
C VAL A 497 -28.49 -4.87 1.15
N THR A 498 -29.28 -3.85 0.80
CA THR A 498 -29.48 -3.47 -0.61
C THR A 498 -28.18 -3.09 -1.29
N PHE A 499 -27.35 -2.25 -0.65
CA PHE A 499 -26.03 -1.87 -1.17
C PHE A 499 -25.12 -3.08 -1.40
N TYR A 500 -25.12 -4.06 -0.48
CA TYR A 500 -24.37 -5.31 -0.65
C TYR A 500 -24.90 -6.17 -1.80
N ARG A 501 -26.22 -6.24 -1.97
CA ARG A 501 -26.87 -6.94 -3.09
C ARG A 501 -26.60 -6.31 -4.44
N GLU A 502 -26.37 -5.00 -4.52
CA GLU A 502 -26.03 -4.30 -5.76
C GLU A 502 -24.60 -4.60 -6.24
N HIS A 503 -23.70 -5.00 -5.33
CA HIS A 503 -22.29 -5.25 -5.60
C HIS A 503 -21.91 -6.72 -5.32
N GLN A 504 -22.71 -7.66 -5.82
CA GLN A 504 -22.46 -9.10 -5.63
C GLN A 504 -21.07 -9.50 -6.14
N GLY A 505 -20.40 -10.38 -5.38
CA GLY A 505 -19.06 -10.87 -5.70
C GLY A 505 -17.92 -10.14 -4.99
N GLU A 506 -18.12 -8.89 -4.57
CA GLU A 506 -17.13 -8.12 -3.79
C GLU A 506 -17.25 -8.39 -2.27
N PHE A 507 -18.37 -8.99 -1.82
CA PHE A 507 -18.67 -9.25 -0.40
C PHE A 507 -18.95 -10.74 -0.13
N PRO A 508 -18.87 -11.20 1.14
CA PRO A 508 -19.24 -12.55 1.53
C PRO A 508 -20.71 -12.89 1.15
N ARG A 509 -20.97 -14.14 0.75
CA ARG A 509 -22.28 -14.57 0.22
C ARG A 509 -23.44 -14.34 1.20
N GLU A 510 -23.21 -14.58 2.49
CA GLU A 510 -24.20 -14.42 3.55
C GLU A 510 -24.81 -13.01 3.62
N THR A 511 -24.07 -11.97 3.17
CA THR A 511 -24.53 -10.57 3.21
C THR A 511 -25.74 -10.29 2.32
N THR A 512 -26.03 -11.17 1.37
CA THR A 512 -27.16 -11.04 0.44
C THR A 512 -28.45 -11.68 0.96
N GLU A 513 -28.37 -12.46 2.05
CA GLU A 513 -29.49 -13.21 2.62
C GLU A 513 -30.33 -12.34 3.57
N ASP A 514 -31.64 -12.63 3.67
CA ASP A 514 -32.55 -11.90 4.56
C ASP A 514 -32.18 -12.05 6.04
N ALA A 515 -31.56 -13.18 6.41
CA ALA A 515 -31.03 -13.41 7.76
C ALA A 515 -29.97 -12.37 8.15
N TYR A 516 -29.20 -11.85 7.17
CA TYR A 516 -28.19 -10.83 7.43
C TYR A 516 -28.82 -9.46 7.76
N GLU A 517 -29.94 -9.10 7.13
CA GLU A 517 -30.68 -7.87 7.50
C GLU A 517 -31.11 -7.93 8.97
N GLN A 518 -31.59 -9.08 9.42
CA GLN A 518 -31.96 -9.27 10.83
C GLN A 518 -30.74 -9.21 11.76
N LYS A 519 -29.60 -9.76 11.35
CA LYS A 519 -28.32 -9.66 12.08
C LYS A 519 -27.84 -8.21 12.20
N MET A 520 -28.01 -7.38 11.15
CA MET A 520 -27.69 -5.96 11.20
C MET A 520 -28.60 -5.18 12.16
N ARG A 521 -29.90 -5.52 12.20
CA ARG A 521 -30.85 -4.87 13.12
C ARG A 521 -30.55 -5.15 14.58
N SER A 522 -30.16 -6.37 14.94
CA SER A 522 -29.83 -6.73 16.33
C SER A 522 -28.46 -6.18 16.77
N ALA A 523 -27.52 -6.05 15.84
CA ALA A 523 -26.18 -5.52 16.13
C ALA A 523 -26.12 -3.98 16.16
N TYR A 524 -27.11 -3.27 15.58
CA TYR A 524 -27.12 -1.81 15.49
C TYR A 524 -26.90 -1.14 16.87
N PRO A 525 -26.02 -0.12 16.99
CA PRO A 525 -25.37 0.65 15.92
C PRO A 525 -24.02 0.08 15.42
N ILE A 526 -23.68 -1.15 15.79
CA ILE A 526 -22.40 -1.78 15.46
C ILE A 526 -22.60 -2.72 14.27
N HIS A 527 -21.70 -2.67 13.29
CA HIS A 527 -21.76 -3.56 12.13
C HIS A 527 -21.41 -5.01 12.53
N PRO A 528 -22.13 -6.04 12.04
CA PRO A 528 -21.85 -7.44 12.41
C PRO A 528 -20.42 -7.91 12.15
N GLU A 529 -19.77 -7.39 11.11
CA GLU A 529 -18.36 -7.69 10.81
C GLU A 529 -17.43 -7.32 11.96
N LEU A 530 -17.65 -6.19 12.66
CA LEU A 530 -16.79 -5.80 13.79
C LEU A 530 -16.89 -6.82 14.93
N PHE A 531 -18.10 -7.30 15.22
CA PHE A 531 -18.26 -8.33 16.22
C PHE A 531 -17.69 -9.68 15.80
N ALA A 532 -17.82 -10.05 14.52
CA ALA A 532 -17.19 -11.28 14.02
C ALA A 532 -15.68 -11.24 14.30
N ARG A 533 -14.99 -10.14 14.00
CA ARG A 533 -13.56 -10.01 14.31
C ARG A 533 -13.27 -10.13 15.80
N LEU A 534 -14.05 -9.46 16.66
CA LEU A 534 -13.78 -9.48 18.10
C LEU A 534 -14.12 -10.82 18.79
N TYR A 535 -15.19 -11.50 18.39
CA TYR A 535 -15.64 -12.75 19.03
C TYR A 535 -15.11 -14.01 18.36
N GLU A 536 -14.75 -13.98 17.08
CA GLU A 536 -14.16 -15.13 16.39
C GLU A 536 -12.64 -15.08 16.44
N ASP A 537 -12.03 -13.92 16.13
CA ASP A 537 -10.57 -13.82 16.00
C ASP A 537 -9.91 -13.42 17.32
N TRP A 538 -10.28 -12.28 17.91
CA TRP A 538 -9.63 -11.78 19.13
C TRP A 538 -9.91 -12.63 20.37
N SER A 539 -11.03 -13.35 20.37
CA SER A 539 -11.42 -14.28 21.44
C SER A 539 -10.51 -15.50 21.58
N THR A 540 -9.65 -15.74 20.59
CA THR A 540 -8.62 -16.81 20.59
C THR A 540 -7.39 -16.42 21.40
N LEU A 541 -7.18 -15.13 21.69
CA LEU A 541 -6.07 -14.65 22.49
C LEU A 541 -6.28 -15.00 23.97
N GLU A 542 -5.30 -15.64 24.61
CA GLU A 542 -5.41 -16.15 25.99
C GLU A 542 -5.80 -15.06 27.02
N ARG A 543 -5.33 -13.83 26.83
CA ARG A 543 -5.60 -12.70 27.73
C ARG A 543 -6.91 -11.97 27.43
N PHE A 544 -7.55 -12.25 26.29
CA PHE A 544 -8.74 -11.53 25.85
C PHE A 544 -10.00 -12.14 26.46
N GLN A 545 -10.53 -11.47 27.49
CA GLN A 545 -11.77 -11.89 28.16
C GLN A 545 -12.99 -11.60 27.27
N ARG A 546 -13.26 -12.44 26.25
CA ARG A 546 -14.31 -12.29 25.20
C ARG A 546 -15.31 -11.14 25.40
N THR A 547 -16.30 -11.31 26.28
CA THR A 547 -17.37 -10.31 26.48
C THR A 547 -16.89 -9.03 27.18
N ARG A 548 -16.01 -9.16 28.19
CA ARG A 548 -15.51 -8.01 28.98
C ARG A 548 -14.46 -7.19 28.22
N GLY A 549 -13.57 -7.85 27.49
CA GLY A 549 -12.60 -7.22 26.59
C GLY A 549 -13.31 -6.47 25.46
N VAL A 550 -14.34 -7.08 24.85
CA VAL A 550 -15.20 -6.40 23.85
C VAL A 550 -15.86 -5.16 24.45
N LEU A 551 -16.50 -5.28 25.61
CA LEU A 551 -17.17 -4.15 26.26
C LEU A 551 -16.21 -3.01 26.60
N ARG A 552 -15.01 -3.32 27.10
CA ARG A 552 -13.98 -2.32 27.40
C ARG A 552 -13.51 -1.58 26.16
N LEU A 553 -13.11 -2.33 25.13
CA LEU A 553 -12.66 -1.76 23.86
C LEU A 553 -13.77 -0.92 23.22
N MET A 554 -14.98 -1.46 23.12
CA MET A 554 -16.10 -0.76 22.48
C MET A 554 -16.57 0.46 23.27
N SER A 555 -16.47 0.46 24.60
CA SER A 555 -16.76 1.66 25.40
C SER A 555 -15.79 2.80 25.06
N GLY A 556 -14.49 2.48 24.90
CA GLY A 556 -13.49 3.43 24.43
C GLY A 556 -13.80 3.94 23.03
N VAL A 557 -14.07 3.04 22.09
CA VAL A 557 -14.40 3.38 20.69
C VAL A 557 -15.64 4.28 20.60
N VAL A 558 -16.74 3.91 21.27
CA VAL A 558 -17.99 4.68 21.24
C VAL A 558 -17.79 6.07 21.83
N LYS A 559 -17.05 6.18 22.93
CA LYS A 559 -16.72 7.47 23.55
C LYS A 559 -15.91 8.36 22.59
N GLU A 560 -14.86 7.83 21.98
CA GLU A 560 -14.01 8.57 21.04
C GLU A 560 -14.80 9.02 19.80
N LEU A 561 -15.59 8.13 19.20
CA LEU A 561 -16.42 8.46 18.04
C LEU A 561 -17.53 9.48 18.36
N TYR A 562 -18.14 9.38 19.55
CA TYR A 562 -19.14 10.34 19.99
C TYR A 562 -18.53 11.72 20.23
N ALA A 563 -17.36 11.78 20.87
CA ALA A 563 -16.63 13.03 21.11
C ALA A 563 -16.12 13.68 19.81
N ALA A 564 -15.74 12.87 18.82
CA ALA A 564 -15.27 13.31 17.52
C ALA A 564 -16.39 13.76 16.56
N GLU A 565 -17.66 13.71 17.01
CA GLU A 565 -18.82 13.95 16.15
C GLU A 565 -18.78 13.09 14.86
N ASP A 566 -18.59 11.78 14.99
CA ASP A 566 -18.69 10.81 13.88
C ASP A 566 -20.08 10.80 13.20
N ASP A 567 -20.12 11.12 11.90
CA ASP A 567 -21.34 11.27 11.11
C ASP A 567 -21.78 9.97 10.39
N SER A 568 -21.11 8.85 10.68
CA SER A 568 -21.43 7.58 10.06
C SER A 568 -22.78 7.01 10.54
N PRO A 569 -23.52 6.25 9.71
CA PRO A 569 -24.77 5.60 10.10
C PRO A 569 -24.56 4.31 10.92
N LEU A 570 -23.34 3.74 10.91
CA LEU A 570 -22.96 2.51 11.60
C LEU A 570 -21.48 2.53 12.01
N ILE A 571 -21.18 1.96 13.19
CA ILE A 571 -19.82 1.74 13.66
C ILE A 571 -19.28 0.46 12.99
N MET A 572 -18.34 0.61 12.07
CA MET A 572 -17.73 -0.48 11.31
C MET A 572 -16.28 -0.73 11.74
N PRO A 573 -15.64 -1.86 11.36
CA PRO A 573 -14.20 -2.07 11.58
C PRO A 573 -13.34 -0.90 11.10
N GLY A 574 -13.64 -0.36 9.91
CA GLY A 574 -12.93 0.81 9.39
C GLY A 574 -13.18 2.12 10.16
N SER A 575 -14.28 2.20 10.92
CA SER A 575 -14.61 3.37 11.73
C SER A 575 -13.83 3.43 13.04
N VAL A 576 -13.31 2.30 13.53
CA VAL A 576 -12.62 2.22 14.82
C VAL A 576 -11.42 3.18 14.83
N PRO A 577 -11.34 4.14 15.76
CA PRO A 577 -10.24 5.09 15.82
C PRO A 577 -9.04 4.46 16.50
N ILE A 578 -8.35 3.57 15.77
CA ILE A 578 -7.26 2.75 16.30
C ILE A 578 -6.16 3.61 16.90
N ALA A 579 -5.83 4.76 16.30
CA ALA A 579 -4.77 5.66 16.80
C ALA A 579 -5.12 6.44 18.07
N ALA A 580 -6.38 6.41 18.55
CA ALA A 580 -6.74 7.09 19.79
C ALA A 580 -6.09 6.41 20.99
N ASP A 581 -5.44 7.18 21.89
CA ASP A 581 -4.66 6.63 23.01
C ASP A 581 -5.46 5.66 23.89
N GLN A 582 -6.75 5.95 24.14
CA GLN A 582 -7.62 5.07 24.91
C GLN A 582 -7.87 3.73 24.19
N VAL A 583 -7.96 3.74 22.86
CA VAL A 583 -8.19 2.54 22.04
C VAL A 583 -6.91 1.74 21.86
N VAL A 584 -5.78 2.37 21.50
CA VAL A 584 -4.45 1.72 21.45
C VAL A 584 -4.11 1.10 22.80
N GLY A 585 -4.30 1.84 23.89
CA GLY A 585 -3.99 1.41 25.24
C GLY A 585 -4.81 0.19 25.69
N GLU A 586 -6.00 -0.01 25.13
CA GLU A 586 -6.80 -1.21 25.37
C GLU A 586 -6.37 -2.37 24.47
N LEU A 587 -6.16 -2.14 23.17
CA LEU A 587 -5.72 -3.17 22.22
C LEU A 587 -4.37 -3.78 22.63
N THR A 588 -3.41 -2.94 23.01
CA THR A 588 -2.04 -3.35 23.41
C THR A 588 -1.95 -4.07 24.76
N GLN A 589 -3.06 -4.20 25.50
CA GLN A 589 -3.11 -5.12 26.66
C GLN A 589 -3.19 -6.59 26.22
N TYR A 590 -3.69 -6.83 25.01
CA TYR A 590 -3.97 -8.16 24.48
C TYR A 590 -2.95 -8.60 23.42
N VAL A 591 -2.39 -7.64 22.68
CA VAL A 591 -1.33 -7.86 21.69
C VAL A 591 0.00 -7.25 22.17
N ASP A 592 1.11 -7.58 21.51
CA ASP A 592 2.44 -7.05 21.85
C ASP A 592 2.48 -5.50 21.84
N VAL A 593 3.26 -4.90 22.74
CA VAL A 593 3.45 -3.44 22.80
C VAL A 593 4.09 -2.87 21.52
N GLN A 594 4.86 -3.69 20.79
CA GLN A 594 5.47 -3.33 19.51
C GLN A 594 4.46 -2.95 18.42
N TRP A 595 3.18 -3.32 18.57
CA TRP A 595 2.13 -2.92 17.62
C TRP A 595 1.93 -1.41 17.51
N ARG A 596 2.33 -0.62 18.51
CA ARG A 596 2.18 0.84 18.48
C ARG A 596 2.91 1.47 17.28
N SER A 597 4.14 1.05 17.00
CA SER A 597 4.89 1.57 15.84
C SER A 597 4.28 1.16 14.50
N VAL A 598 3.70 -0.04 14.43
CA VAL A 598 3.00 -0.51 13.22
C VAL A 598 1.72 0.30 13.00
N ILE A 599 0.99 0.58 14.08
CA ILE A 599 -0.23 1.39 14.03
C ILE A 599 0.09 2.79 13.50
N ASP A 600 1.02 3.48 14.15
CA ASP A 600 1.38 4.88 13.84
C ASP A 600 1.90 5.04 12.41
N SER A 601 2.58 4.02 11.87
CA SER A 601 3.18 4.06 10.54
C SER A 601 2.22 3.65 9.42
N ASP A 602 1.51 2.53 9.54
CA ASP A 602 0.80 1.91 8.41
C ASP A 602 -0.70 1.67 8.63
N VAL A 603 -1.22 1.81 9.86
CA VAL A 603 -2.64 1.53 10.14
C VAL A 603 -3.45 2.80 10.28
N ASP A 604 -3.02 3.69 11.18
CA ASP A 604 -3.82 4.82 11.62
C ASP A 604 -2.96 5.91 12.26
N GLY A 605 -3.34 7.17 12.09
CA GLY A 605 -2.62 8.33 12.62
C GLY A 605 -2.43 9.43 11.57
N THR A 606 -2.09 10.64 12.01
CA THR A 606 -1.94 11.82 11.13
C THR A 606 -0.73 11.72 10.19
N ASP A 607 0.29 10.97 10.59
CA ASP A 607 1.50 10.75 9.78
C ASP A 607 1.54 9.37 9.12
N SER A 608 0.48 8.56 9.31
CA SER A 608 0.41 7.21 8.78
C SER A 608 0.33 7.18 7.26
N LEU A 609 0.85 6.11 6.64
CA LEU A 609 0.80 5.90 5.20
C LEU A 609 -0.63 5.98 4.62
N PRO A 610 -1.67 5.35 5.20
CA PRO A 610 -3.03 5.48 4.70
C PRO A 610 -3.51 6.94 4.68
N PHE A 611 -3.19 7.72 5.72
CA PHE A 611 -3.54 9.14 5.74
C PHE A 611 -2.83 9.92 4.62
N GLN A 612 -1.55 9.67 4.39
CA GLN A 612 -0.79 10.30 3.30
C GLN A 612 -1.37 9.94 1.93
N VAL A 613 -1.71 8.67 1.72
CA VAL A 613 -2.32 8.16 0.49
C VAL A 613 -3.67 8.83 0.23
N ASP A 614 -4.53 8.93 1.24
CA ASP A 614 -5.82 9.60 1.15
C ASP A 614 -5.65 11.10 0.79
N ARG A 615 -4.59 11.75 1.30
CA ARG A 615 -4.26 13.15 0.97
C ARG A 615 -3.75 13.32 -0.46
N GLU A 616 -2.95 12.39 -0.97
CA GLU A 616 -2.43 12.39 -2.34
C GLU A 616 -3.53 12.12 -3.38
N ARG A 617 -4.57 11.37 -3.02
CA ARG A 617 -5.65 10.94 -3.92
C ARG A 617 -7.01 11.45 -3.44
N PRO A 618 -7.53 12.56 -4.01
CA PRO A 618 -8.82 13.13 -3.60
C PRO A 618 -10.01 12.16 -3.63
N LEU A 619 -10.00 11.18 -4.54
CA LEU A 619 -11.04 10.14 -4.63
C LEU A 619 -11.08 9.22 -3.41
N PHE A 620 -9.93 8.95 -2.79
CA PHE A 620 -9.83 8.15 -1.57
C PHE A 620 -10.05 9.02 -0.32
N GLY A 621 -9.45 10.22 -0.32
CA GLY A 621 -9.49 11.14 0.82
C GLY A 621 -10.86 11.69 1.19
N LYS A 622 -11.80 11.83 0.24
CA LYS A 622 -13.18 12.30 0.52
C LYS A 622 -13.90 11.53 1.63
N ARG A 623 -13.55 10.25 1.79
CA ARG A 623 -14.18 9.34 2.77
C ARG A 623 -13.13 8.52 3.53
N GLY A 624 -11.88 9.00 3.57
CA GLY A 624 -10.74 8.33 4.21
C GLY A 624 -10.63 6.83 3.87
N LEU A 625 -10.77 6.47 2.58
CA LEU A 625 -10.94 5.08 2.16
C LEU A 625 -9.76 4.20 2.57
N THR A 626 -8.52 4.64 2.34
CA THR A 626 -7.36 3.81 2.67
C THR A 626 -7.17 3.68 4.17
N ARG A 627 -7.44 4.75 4.94
CA ARG A 627 -7.44 4.69 6.40
C ARG A 627 -8.46 3.68 6.95
N ARG A 628 -9.68 3.66 6.42
CA ARG A 628 -10.71 2.66 6.78
C ARG A 628 -10.27 1.24 6.43
N ILE A 629 -9.71 1.03 5.24
CA ILE A 629 -9.21 -0.28 4.79
C ILE A 629 -8.09 -0.77 5.71
N ALA A 630 -7.14 0.09 6.04
CA ALA A 630 -6.02 -0.23 6.92
C ALA A 630 -6.50 -0.63 8.33
N ARG A 631 -7.45 0.13 8.91
CA ARG A 631 -8.08 -0.19 10.20
C ARG A 631 -8.81 -1.54 10.18
N SER A 632 -9.60 -1.78 9.14
CA SER A 632 -10.33 -3.04 8.94
C SER A 632 -9.38 -4.23 8.81
N ALA A 633 -8.32 -4.08 8.01
CA ALA A 633 -7.29 -5.10 7.83
C ALA A 633 -6.53 -5.40 9.12
N PHE A 634 -6.18 -4.37 9.91
CA PHE A 634 -5.53 -4.54 11.21
C PHE A 634 -6.42 -5.31 12.19
N LEU A 635 -7.68 -4.87 12.38
CA LEU A 635 -8.60 -5.52 13.31
C LEU A 635 -8.84 -6.99 12.96
N GLY A 636 -8.87 -7.32 11.67
CA GLY A 636 -9.05 -8.69 11.21
C GLY A 636 -7.80 -9.56 11.13
N SER A 637 -6.61 -9.00 11.34
CA SER A 637 -5.36 -9.76 11.20
C SER A 637 -4.47 -9.78 12.45
N ALA A 638 -4.54 -8.78 13.32
CA ALA A 638 -3.65 -8.67 14.47
C ALA A 638 -3.75 -9.87 15.42
N ALA A 639 -4.95 -10.42 15.62
CA ALA A 639 -5.19 -11.57 16.49
C ALA A 639 -4.82 -12.93 15.84
N THR A 640 -4.62 -12.98 14.52
CA THR A 640 -4.41 -14.24 13.79
C THR A 640 -2.93 -14.54 13.49
N LEU A 641 -1.99 -13.73 13.99
CA LEU A 641 -0.55 -13.88 13.73
C LEU A 641 0.03 -15.25 14.13
N GLN A 642 -0.50 -15.87 15.19
CA GLN A 642 -0.06 -17.18 15.69
C GLN A 642 -0.95 -18.33 15.21
N SER A 643 -1.99 -18.05 14.41
CA SER A 643 -2.88 -19.08 13.89
C SER A 643 -2.32 -19.74 12.63
N ALA A 644 -2.83 -20.93 12.30
CA ALA A 644 -2.49 -21.61 11.04
C ALA A 644 -2.97 -20.84 9.79
N HIS A 645 -3.97 -19.97 9.95
CA HIS A 645 -4.62 -19.22 8.88
C HIS A 645 -4.51 -17.72 9.16
N LYS A 646 -3.31 -17.17 8.93
CA LYS A 646 -3.03 -15.75 9.16
C LYS A 646 -3.84 -14.85 8.22
N GLY A 647 -4.17 -13.67 8.72
CA GLY A 647 -4.78 -12.59 7.95
C GLY A 647 -6.28 -12.72 7.69
N ILE A 648 -6.78 -11.71 6.99
CA ILE A 648 -8.18 -11.51 6.65
C ILE A 648 -8.36 -11.47 5.13
N GLU A 649 -9.45 -12.04 4.64
CA GLU A 649 -9.75 -12.06 3.21
C GLU A 649 -10.21 -10.69 2.70
N ARG A 650 -9.87 -10.38 1.45
CA ARG A 650 -10.25 -9.12 0.77
C ARG A 650 -11.72 -8.76 0.96
N ASN A 651 -12.62 -9.73 0.76
CA ASN A 651 -14.07 -9.49 0.82
C ASN A 651 -14.53 -9.08 2.23
N ASN A 652 -13.88 -9.60 3.28
CA ASN A 652 -14.15 -9.21 4.67
C ASN A 652 -13.58 -7.83 5.01
N ILE A 653 -12.38 -7.50 4.51
CA ILE A 653 -11.83 -6.14 4.65
C ILE A 653 -12.80 -5.13 4.03
N PHE A 654 -13.32 -5.44 2.84
CA PHE A 654 -14.27 -4.60 2.11
C PHE A 654 -15.59 -4.49 2.85
N LEU A 655 -16.13 -5.60 3.37
CA LEU A 655 -17.32 -5.59 4.22
C LEU A 655 -17.13 -4.73 5.48
N GLY A 656 -15.90 -4.68 6.03
CA GLY A 656 -15.58 -3.87 7.19
C GLY A 656 -15.51 -2.35 6.94
N VAL A 657 -15.62 -1.89 5.68
CA VAL A 657 -15.56 -0.46 5.31
C VAL A 657 -16.69 -0.01 4.39
N ALA A 658 -17.39 -0.96 3.75
CA ALA A 658 -18.41 -0.72 2.75
C ALA A 658 -19.68 -0.14 3.37
N MET A 659 -20.08 1.04 2.91
CA MET A 659 -21.35 1.67 3.31
C MET A 659 -21.98 2.42 2.14
N PRO A 660 -23.31 2.65 2.17
CA PRO A 660 -23.99 3.45 1.16
C PRO A 660 -23.30 4.81 0.94
N GLY A 661 -23.13 5.19 -0.33
CA GLY A 661 -22.36 6.37 -0.75
C GLY A 661 -20.90 6.07 -1.13
N ASP A 662 -20.35 4.90 -0.78
CA ASP A 662 -19.03 4.49 -1.25
C ASP A 662 -19.04 4.00 -2.70
N THR A 663 -17.90 4.21 -3.39
CA THR A 663 -17.65 3.66 -4.72
C THR A 663 -16.76 2.42 -4.61
N VAL A 664 -17.38 1.22 -4.64
CA VAL A 664 -16.69 -0.07 -4.41
C VAL A 664 -15.51 -0.30 -5.38
N GLY A 665 -15.60 0.17 -6.62
CA GLY A 665 -14.51 0.07 -7.60
C GLY A 665 -13.18 0.69 -7.17
N ASN A 666 -13.20 1.63 -6.22
CA ASN A 666 -11.98 2.24 -5.68
C ASN A 666 -11.26 1.34 -4.65
N PHE A 667 -11.95 0.36 -4.05
CA PHE A 667 -11.44 -0.38 -2.90
C PHE A 667 -10.25 -1.26 -3.26
N GLY A 668 -10.30 -1.94 -4.42
CA GLY A 668 -9.18 -2.75 -4.92
C GLY A 668 -7.94 -1.92 -5.19
N SER A 669 -8.09 -0.74 -5.82
CA SER A 669 -6.97 0.16 -6.10
C SER A 669 -6.36 0.73 -4.81
N ALA A 670 -7.22 1.09 -3.86
CA ALA A 670 -6.83 1.55 -2.53
C ALA A 670 -6.03 0.49 -1.75
N LEU A 671 -6.53 -0.74 -1.69
CA LEU A 671 -5.86 -1.85 -1.00
C LEU A 671 -4.53 -2.23 -1.68
N GLN A 672 -4.49 -2.25 -3.02
CA GLN A 672 -3.26 -2.52 -3.77
C GLN A 672 -2.19 -1.48 -3.44
N MET A 673 -2.56 -0.18 -3.44
CA MET A 673 -1.59 0.89 -3.18
C MET A 673 -1.08 0.87 -1.74
N LEU A 674 -1.90 0.45 -0.77
CA LEU A 674 -1.43 0.15 0.58
C LEU A 674 -0.47 -1.04 0.58
N SER A 675 -0.81 -2.15 -0.08
CA SER A 675 0.03 -3.35 -0.16
C SER A 675 1.40 -3.09 -0.81
N ASP A 676 1.47 -2.13 -1.74
CA ASP A 676 2.72 -1.79 -2.45
C ASP A 676 3.62 -0.85 -1.63
N ARG A 677 3.04 0.02 -0.79
CA ARG A 677 3.77 1.07 -0.06
C ARG A 677 3.98 0.79 1.43
N ALA A 678 3.12 -0.01 2.05
CA ALA A 678 3.17 -0.26 3.48
C ALA A 678 4.42 -1.05 3.90
N THR A 679 4.93 -0.68 5.07
CA THR A 679 6.06 -1.35 5.72
C THR A 679 5.64 -2.70 6.29
N TYR A 680 4.46 -2.81 6.88
CA TYR A 680 4.07 -3.93 7.73
C TYR A 680 2.87 -4.71 7.19
N LEU A 681 2.26 -4.27 6.07
CA LEU A 681 1.16 -4.98 5.42
C LEU A 681 1.69 -6.02 4.43
N PHE A 682 1.17 -7.23 4.53
CA PHE A 682 1.48 -8.37 3.67
C PHE A 682 0.22 -8.81 2.93
N ALA A 683 0.42 -9.39 1.74
CA ALA A 683 -0.63 -9.95 0.91
C ALA A 683 -0.19 -11.32 0.37
N GLU A 684 -1.04 -12.33 0.55
CA GLU A 684 -0.87 -13.67 -0.01
C GLU A 684 -2.19 -14.18 -0.57
N GLY A 685 -2.24 -14.37 -1.89
CA GLY A 685 -3.47 -14.73 -2.59
C GLY A 685 -4.57 -13.68 -2.37
N VAL A 686 -5.62 -14.07 -1.64
CA VAL A 686 -6.76 -13.19 -1.30
C VAL A 686 -6.71 -12.65 0.14
N ARG A 687 -5.65 -13.00 0.90
CA ARG A 687 -5.52 -12.66 2.33
C ARG A 687 -4.49 -11.56 2.55
N TYR A 688 -4.77 -10.72 3.53
CA TYR A 688 -3.94 -9.59 3.94
C TYR A 688 -3.74 -9.61 5.45
N TRP A 689 -2.55 -9.25 5.92
CA TRP A 689 -2.28 -9.13 7.35
C TRP A 689 -1.20 -8.10 7.65
N TYR A 690 -1.28 -7.50 8.83
CA TYR A 690 -0.15 -6.79 9.39
C TYR A 690 0.74 -7.72 10.19
N ASP A 691 2.05 -7.51 10.12
CA ASP A 691 3.05 -8.21 10.95
C ASP A 691 3.95 -7.17 11.65
N LEU A 692 4.64 -7.60 12.71
CA LEU A 692 5.62 -6.76 13.41
C LEU A 692 6.93 -6.63 12.62
N GLN A 693 7.20 -7.59 11.72
CA GLN A 693 8.35 -7.53 10.84
C GLN A 693 8.08 -6.75 9.56
N PRO A 694 9.05 -5.96 9.07
CA PRO A 694 8.89 -5.24 7.81
C PRO A 694 8.76 -6.21 6.61
N SER A 695 7.97 -5.78 5.63
CA SER A 695 7.69 -6.46 4.39
C SER A 695 8.93 -6.50 3.50
N LEU A 696 9.00 -7.53 2.64
CA LEU A 696 10.06 -7.63 1.64
C LEU A 696 10.04 -6.43 0.69
N ASN A 697 8.86 -5.95 0.31
CA ASN A 697 8.68 -4.81 -0.57
C ASN A 697 9.29 -3.54 0.02
N ARG A 698 9.12 -3.27 1.32
CA ARG A 698 9.79 -2.16 1.99
C ARG A 698 11.31 -2.27 1.89
N THR A 699 11.85 -3.42 2.25
CA THR A 699 13.30 -3.68 2.22
C THR A 699 13.86 -3.45 0.81
N VAL A 700 13.13 -3.88 -0.21
CA VAL A 700 13.50 -3.68 -1.62
C VAL A 700 13.42 -2.20 -2.00
N ASN A 701 12.33 -1.51 -1.66
CA ASN A 701 12.16 -0.10 -1.99
C ASN A 701 13.22 0.79 -1.33
N GLU A 702 13.58 0.52 -0.07
CA GLU A 702 14.67 1.21 0.62
C GLU A 702 16.01 0.97 -0.06
N ARG A 703 16.32 -0.30 -0.37
CA ARG A 703 17.56 -0.64 -1.07
C ARG A 703 17.59 0.01 -2.46
N ALA A 704 16.49 0.00 -3.19
CA ALA A 704 16.37 0.62 -4.52
C ALA A 704 16.58 2.14 -4.48
N ALA A 705 16.03 2.82 -3.46
CA ALA A 705 16.19 4.25 -3.24
C ALA A 705 17.62 4.62 -2.83
N ASN A 706 18.30 3.74 -2.09
CA ASN A 706 19.68 3.95 -1.63
C ASN A 706 20.77 3.57 -2.65
N LEU A 707 20.41 3.04 -3.84
CA LEU A 707 21.39 2.73 -4.89
C LEU A 707 21.98 4.02 -5.50
N HIS A 708 23.31 4.04 -5.65
CA HIS A 708 23.98 5.10 -6.41
C HIS A 708 23.70 4.95 -7.91
N GLU A 709 23.62 6.08 -8.63
CA GLU A 709 23.37 6.09 -10.09
C GLU A 709 24.43 5.29 -10.86
N GLU A 710 25.69 5.32 -10.41
CA GLU A 710 26.80 4.61 -11.03
C GLU A 710 26.60 3.07 -11.03
N ASP A 711 26.03 2.51 -9.95
CA ASP A 711 25.75 1.07 -9.86
C ASP A 711 24.64 0.66 -10.86
N VAL A 712 23.65 1.54 -11.04
CA VAL A 712 22.56 1.35 -12.00
C VAL A 712 23.11 1.43 -13.42
N TRP A 713 23.97 2.41 -13.70
CA TRP A 713 24.64 2.53 -15.00
C TRP A 713 25.50 1.32 -15.29
N ALA A 714 26.27 0.82 -14.33
CA ALA A 714 27.12 -0.35 -14.50
C ALA A 714 26.32 -1.59 -14.92
N GLU A 715 25.15 -1.83 -14.29
CA GLU A 715 24.26 -2.95 -14.66
C GLU A 715 23.65 -2.75 -16.07
N VAL A 716 23.21 -1.54 -16.40
CA VAL A 716 22.70 -1.22 -17.75
C VAL A 716 23.80 -1.40 -18.82
N VAL A 717 25.01 -0.93 -18.54
CA VAL A 717 26.18 -1.06 -19.43
C VAL A 717 26.57 -2.53 -19.60
N ALA A 718 26.54 -3.34 -18.55
CA ALA A 718 26.80 -4.77 -18.64
C ALA A 718 25.81 -5.47 -19.60
N ARG A 719 24.53 -5.11 -19.53
CA ARG A 719 23.50 -5.64 -20.43
C ARG A 719 23.60 -5.08 -21.85
N LEU A 720 23.95 -3.80 -22.01
CA LEU A 720 24.25 -3.21 -23.31
C LEU A 720 25.46 -3.88 -23.96
N LYS A 721 26.47 -4.32 -23.20
CA LYS A 721 27.61 -5.07 -23.77
C LYS A 721 27.19 -6.43 -24.32
N GLN A 722 26.20 -7.07 -23.71
CA GLN A 722 25.62 -8.32 -24.21
C GLN A 722 24.78 -8.09 -25.47
N ALA A 723 23.93 -7.06 -25.48
CA ALA A 723 23.03 -6.75 -26.60
C ALA A 723 23.66 -5.94 -27.74
N GLY A 724 24.71 -5.16 -27.44
CA GLY A 724 25.30 -4.11 -28.26
C GLY A 724 26.33 -4.62 -29.27
N GLN A 725 25.94 -5.61 -30.05
CA GLN A 725 26.76 -6.13 -31.15
C GLN A 725 26.70 -5.18 -32.35
N ALA A 726 27.75 -5.21 -33.17
CA ALA A 726 27.73 -4.59 -34.49
C ALA A 726 26.74 -5.37 -35.37
N GLY A 727 25.74 -4.69 -35.95
CA GLY A 727 24.92 -5.27 -37.00
C GLY A 727 25.74 -5.48 -38.27
N ALA A 728 25.20 -6.25 -39.23
CA ALA A 728 25.89 -6.53 -40.48
C ALA A 728 26.28 -5.27 -41.28
N ASP A 729 25.62 -4.13 -41.07
CA ASP A 729 25.88 -2.88 -41.79
C ASP A 729 27.04 -2.06 -41.20
N PHE A 730 27.50 -2.39 -39.99
CA PHE A 730 28.60 -1.71 -39.31
C PHE A 730 29.84 -2.61 -39.24
N ALA A 731 31.03 -2.01 -39.30
CA ALA A 731 32.26 -2.79 -39.19
C ALA A 731 32.60 -3.17 -37.74
N ALA A 732 32.25 -2.32 -36.77
CA ALA A 732 32.36 -2.63 -35.35
C ALA A 732 31.37 -1.83 -34.50
N ALA A 733 31.27 -2.20 -33.22
CA ALA A 733 30.48 -1.49 -32.23
C ALA A 733 31.36 -1.12 -31.02
N ILE A 734 31.09 0.06 -30.44
CA ILE A 734 31.72 0.54 -29.21
C ILE A 734 30.59 0.77 -28.22
N VAL A 735 30.66 0.08 -27.07
CA VAL A 735 29.53 0.06 -26.12
C VAL A 735 29.82 0.95 -24.93
N ALA A 736 28.94 1.92 -24.72
CA ALA A 736 28.89 2.82 -23.58
C ALA A 736 30.23 3.52 -23.25
N PRO A 737 30.88 4.18 -24.21
CA PRO A 737 32.02 5.04 -23.92
C PRO A 737 31.60 6.18 -22.98
N THR A 738 32.49 6.53 -22.06
CA THR A 738 32.28 7.59 -21.07
C THR A 738 32.79 8.93 -21.58
N ASP A 739 33.82 8.92 -22.42
CA ASP A 739 34.39 10.11 -23.05
C ASP A 739 34.91 9.83 -24.49
N ALA A 740 35.46 10.87 -25.12
CA ALA A 740 35.99 10.78 -26.48
C ALA A 740 37.27 9.94 -26.64
N SER A 741 37.99 9.63 -25.55
CA SER A 741 39.20 8.79 -25.56
C SER A 741 38.88 7.30 -25.70
N ASP A 742 37.70 6.88 -25.24
CA ASP A 742 37.18 5.51 -25.39
C ASP A 742 36.84 5.12 -26.84
N VAL A 743 36.83 6.10 -27.76
CA VAL A 743 36.51 5.89 -29.17
C VAL A 743 37.76 6.08 -30.02
N PRO A 744 38.44 5.00 -30.48
CA PRO A 744 39.66 5.13 -31.27
C PRO A 744 39.41 5.77 -32.64
N GLU A 745 40.46 6.16 -33.36
CA GLU A 745 40.34 6.53 -34.78
C GLU A 745 40.27 5.25 -35.63
N ALA A 746 39.46 5.24 -36.68
CA ALA A 746 39.39 4.14 -37.63
C ALA A 746 38.89 4.64 -38.99
N GLU A 747 39.14 3.87 -40.03
CA GLU A 747 38.66 4.17 -41.38
C GLU A 747 37.29 3.53 -41.69
N VAL A 748 36.78 2.69 -40.80
CA VAL A 748 35.52 1.97 -40.98
C VAL A 748 34.41 2.56 -40.10
N VAL A 749 33.17 2.42 -40.55
CA VAL A 749 32.01 2.93 -39.83
C VAL A 749 31.70 2.08 -38.61
N ARG A 750 31.61 2.74 -37.46
CA ARG A 750 31.38 2.11 -36.16
C ARG A 750 30.15 2.68 -35.49
N LEU A 751 29.37 1.78 -34.88
CA LEU A 751 28.21 2.13 -34.08
C LEU A 751 28.61 2.31 -32.61
N VAL A 752 28.38 3.50 -32.07
CA VAL A 752 28.60 3.81 -30.66
C VAL A 752 27.27 3.73 -29.92
N TYR A 753 27.12 2.74 -29.04
CA TYR A 753 26.00 2.73 -28.11
C TYR A 753 26.30 3.72 -26.99
N VAL A 754 25.56 4.82 -26.95
CA VAL A 754 25.80 5.92 -25.99
C VAL A 754 25.52 5.44 -24.57
N HIS A 755 26.40 5.85 -23.64
CA HIS A 755 26.26 5.54 -22.22
C HIS A 755 24.93 6.08 -21.65
N PRO A 756 24.26 5.36 -20.73
CA PRO A 756 22.97 5.77 -20.15
C PRO A 756 22.96 7.16 -19.51
N GLN A 757 24.12 7.65 -19.04
CA GLN A 757 24.29 9.01 -18.49
C GLN A 757 24.00 10.14 -19.51
N PHE A 758 23.98 9.83 -20.81
CA PHE A 758 23.74 10.80 -21.88
C PHE A 758 22.48 10.43 -22.70
N PRO A 759 21.26 10.52 -22.13
CA PRO A 759 20.03 10.27 -22.89
C PRO A 759 19.71 11.42 -23.85
N HIS A 760 18.84 11.14 -24.82
CA HIS A 760 18.31 12.09 -25.78
C HIS A 760 16.80 12.29 -25.59
N LYS A 761 16.35 13.53 -25.73
CA LYS A 761 14.94 13.90 -25.72
C LYS A 761 14.54 14.37 -27.12
N ASN A 762 13.42 13.87 -27.64
CA ASN A 762 12.93 14.22 -28.96
C ASN A 762 12.85 15.75 -29.18
N LYS A 763 13.35 16.24 -30.32
CA LYS A 763 13.43 17.65 -30.73
C LYS A 763 14.39 18.54 -29.90
N ASP A 764 15.08 18.01 -28.91
CA ASP A 764 16.12 18.74 -28.19
C ASP A 764 17.42 18.75 -29.01
N THR A 765 17.85 19.92 -29.46
CA THR A 765 19.05 20.09 -30.29
C THR A 765 20.36 20.16 -29.50
N ASP A 766 20.30 20.18 -28.16
CA ASP A 766 21.49 20.24 -27.31
C ASP A 766 21.41 19.32 -26.07
N SER A 767 20.67 18.22 -26.21
CA SER A 767 20.61 17.14 -25.21
C SER A 767 21.99 16.61 -24.82
N ARG A 768 22.09 15.95 -23.66
CA ARG A 768 23.33 15.30 -23.17
C ARG A 768 23.94 14.36 -24.22
N ALA A 769 23.11 13.57 -24.92
CA ALA A 769 23.56 12.69 -26.00
C ALA A 769 24.22 13.46 -27.17
N ILE A 770 23.65 14.61 -27.57
CA ILE A 770 24.17 15.44 -28.66
C ILE A 770 25.49 16.09 -28.25
N ARG A 771 25.61 16.61 -27.03
CA ARG A 771 26.87 17.17 -26.52
C ARG A 771 27.97 16.12 -26.51
N PHE A 772 27.65 14.92 -26.03
CA PHE A 772 28.58 13.78 -26.07
C PHE A 772 28.99 13.41 -27.50
N ALA A 773 28.02 13.25 -28.40
CA ALA A 773 28.30 12.95 -29.80
C ALA A 773 29.15 14.04 -30.49
N ARG A 774 28.90 15.32 -30.18
CA ARG A 774 29.66 16.46 -30.69
C ARG A 774 31.12 16.40 -30.23
N ASP A 775 31.36 16.11 -28.96
CA ASP A 775 32.71 15.96 -28.41
C ASP A 775 33.45 14.77 -29.02
N VAL A 776 32.81 13.60 -29.10
CA VAL A 776 33.41 12.40 -29.73
C VAL A 776 33.72 12.64 -31.21
N VAL A 777 32.87 13.37 -31.95
CA VAL A 777 33.15 13.69 -33.35
C VAL A 777 34.27 14.72 -33.49
N ALA A 778 34.40 15.66 -32.54
CA ALA A 778 35.44 16.67 -32.58
C ALA A 778 36.81 16.12 -32.13
N ASN A 779 36.84 15.22 -31.15
CA ASN A 779 38.02 14.85 -30.39
C ASN A 779 38.26 13.33 -30.31
N ARG A 780 39.53 12.97 -30.06
CA ARG A 780 39.98 11.63 -29.66
C ARG A 780 40.94 11.80 -28.47
N GLY A 781 40.40 11.78 -27.25
CA GLY A 781 41.14 12.26 -26.09
C GLY A 781 41.49 13.75 -26.26
N SER A 782 42.78 14.11 -26.11
CA SER A 782 43.24 15.51 -26.23
C SER A 782 43.53 15.98 -27.66
N ALA A 783 43.43 15.10 -28.68
CA ALA A 783 43.70 15.44 -30.06
C ALA A 783 42.41 15.62 -30.87
N SER A 784 42.43 16.48 -31.90
CA SER A 784 41.32 16.60 -32.85
C SER A 784 41.13 15.30 -33.62
N ARG A 785 39.88 14.89 -33.81
CA ARG A 785 39.51 13.76 -34.65
C ARG A 785 39.52 14.16 -36.13
N GLU A 786 40.15 13.33 -36.95
CA GLU A 786 40.24 13.53 -38.39
C GLU A 786 39.12 12.79 -39.13
N ARG A 787 38.89 11.51 -38.81
CA ARG A 787 37.97 10.62 -39.55
C ARG A 787 36.53 10.73 -39.03
N ARG A 788 35.99 11.94 -39.04
CA ARG A 788 34.67 12.29 -38.47
C ARG A 788 33.51 11.55 -39.14
N ASN A 789 33.67 11.19 -40.41
CA ASN A 789 32.63 10.49 -41.17
C ASN A 789 32.59 8.97 -40.92
N THR A 790 33.24 8.46 -39.86
CA THR A 790 33.31 7.02 -39.54
C THR A 790 32.55 6.64 -38.26
N ILE A 791 31.85 7.58 -37.64
CA ILE A 791 31.14 7.35 -36.36
C ILE A 791 29.66 7.68 -36.50
N VAL A 792 28.84 6.80 -35.95
CA VAL A 792 27.39 6.94 -35.73
C VAL A 792 27.08 6.48 -34.32
N PHE A 793 26.08 7.06 -33.68
CA PHE A 793 25.72 6.78 -32.31
C PHE A 793 24.29 6.25 -32.20
N LEU A 794 23.99 5.48 -31.16
CA LEU A 794 22.64 5.12 -30.75
C LEU A 794 22.46 5.50 -29.28
N ALA A 795 21.55 6.43 -29.00
CA ALA A 795 21.25 6.92 -27.66
C ALA A 795 19.88 6.45 -27.14
N ALA A 796 19.77 6.36 -25.82
CA ALA A 796 18.52 6.07 -25.14
C ALA A 796 17.57 7.28 -25.17
N ASP A 797 16.28 7.03 -25.30
CA ASP A 797 15.24 8.03 -25.06
C ASP A 797 15.15 8.38 -23.57
N GLU A 798 15.10 9.67 -23.23
CA GLU A 798 15.12 10.16 -21.85
C GLU A 798 13.95 9.61 -21.00
N GLN A 799 12.74 9.60 -21.53
CA GLN A 799 11.57 9.13 -20.76
C GLN A 799 11.60 7.62 -20.58
N ARG A 800 11.89 6.88 -21.66
CA ARG A 800 12.01 5.41 -21.59
C ARG A 800 13.16 4.96 -20.69
N TYR A 801 14.26 5.72 -20.68
CA TYR A 801 15.37 5.45 -19.81
C TYR A 801 15.02 5.66 -18.33
N ALA A 802 14.27 6.71 -17.97
CA ALA A 802 13.83 6.92 -16.59
C ALA A 802 12.95 5.74 -16.08
N GLU A 803 12.08 5.19 -16.94
CA GLU A 803 11.32 3.98 -16.62
C GLU A 803 12.23 2.76 -16.45
N LEU A 804 13.18 2.56 -17.38
CA LEU A 804 14.16 1.48 -17.31
C LEU A 804 15.01 1.57 -16.04
N GLU A 805 15.49 2.75 -15.67
CA GLU A 805 16.28 3.00 -14.46
C GLU A 805 15.52 2.55 -13.21
N SER A 806 14.25 2.92 -13.07
CA SER A 806 13.40 2.51 -11.95
C SER A 806 13.31 0.98 -11.84
N ILE A 807 13.14 0.29 -12.98
CA ILE A 807 13.05 -1.17 -13.03
C ILE A 807 14.41 -1.83 -12.71
N VAL A 808 15.53 -1.26 -13.17
CA VAL A 808 16.88 -1.75 -12.85
C VAL A 808 17.17 -1.61 -11.35
N ARG A 809 16.80 -0.48 -10.73
CA ARG A 809 16.92 -0.28 -9.27
C ARG A 809 16.15 -1.34 -8.50
N GLN A 810 14.90 -1.61 -8.90
CA GLN A 810 14.09 -2.69 -8.33
C GLN A 810 14.75 -4.07 -8.51
N HIS A 811 15.26 -4.37 -9.71
CA HIS A 811 15.94 -5.63 -9.99
C HIS A 811 17.17 -5.84 -9.09
N LEU A 812 18.03 -4.82 -8.97
CA LEU A 812 19.23 -4.85 -8.13
C LEU A 812 18.87 -4.99 -6.65
N ALA A 813 17.81 -4.31 -6.20
CA ALA A 813 17.32 -4.42 -4.84
C ALA A 813 16.80 -5.83 -4.54
N TRP A 814 15.95 -6.42 -5.39
CA TRP A 814 15.51 -7.82 -5.25
C TRP A 814 16.69 -8.79 -5.25
N ARG A 815 17.67 -8.60 -6.14
CA ARG A 815 18.88 -9.44 -6.22
C ARG A 815 19.69 -9.37 -4.93
N SER A 816 19.78 -8.18 -4.32
CA SER A 816 20.47 -8.00 -3.03
C SER A 816 19.73 -8.69 -1.87
N VAL A 817 18.40 -8.69 -1.86
CA VAL A 817 17.60 -9.36 -0.82
C VAL A 817 17.77 -10.88 -0.89
N VAL A 818 17.79 -11.45 -2.11
CA VAL A 818 18.07 -12.88 -2.30
C VAL A 818 19.50 -13.23 -1.86
N LYS A 819 20.47 -12.34 -2.12
CA LYS A 819 21.86 -12.51 -1.69
C LYS A 819 22.01 -12.49 -0.17
N ASP A 820 21.26 -11.63 0.51
CA ASP A 820 21.31 -11.46 1.97
C ASP A 820 20.29 -12.33 2.72
N LYS A 821 19.75 -13.38 2.08
CA LYS A 821 18.68 -14.23 2.65
C LYS A 821 18.99 -14.78 4.05
N ASP A 822 20.25 -15.11 4.33
CA ASP A 822 20.67 -15.71 5.60
C ASP A 822 20.79 -14.62 6.70
N HIS A 823 21.19 -13.40 6.33
CA HIS A 823 21.26 -12.26 7.26
C HIS A 823 19.88 -11.68 7.57
N LEU A 824 18.94 -11.78 6.62
CA LEU A 824 17.56 -11.34 6.75
C LEU A 824 16.62 -12.41 7.35
N ASP A 825 17.16 -13.59 7.68
CA ASP A 825 16.42 -14.75 8.21
C ASP A 825 15.14 -15.05 7.41
N LEU A 826 15.25 -15.04 6.07
CA LEU A 826 14.10 -15.20 5.19
C LEU A 826 13.61 -16.65 5.19
N THR A 827 12.31 -16.84 5.38
CA THR A 827 11.67 -18.15 5.20
C THR A 827 11.79 -18.65 3.76
N GLN A 828 11.70 -19.97 3.55
CA GLN A 828 11.82 -20.58 2.22
C GLN A 828 10.82 -20.01 1.21
N GLN A 829 9.59 -19.71 1.64
CA GLN A 829 8.57 -19.07 0.81
C GLN A 829 8.97 -17.65 0.41
N ARG A 830 9.54 -16.86 1.34
CA ARG A 830 10.03 -15.50 1.08
C ARG A 830 11.21 -15.49 0.11
N VAL A 831 12.11 -16.47 0.20
CA VAL A 831 13.20 -16.66 -0.77
C VAL A 831 12.65 -16.99 -2.15
N ALA A 832 11.65 -17.86 -2.25
CA ALA A 832 11.02 -18.21 -3.53
C ALA A 832 10.34 -17.00 -4.19
N LEU A 833 9.59 -16.20 -3.41
CA LEU A 833 8.97 -14.96 -3.88
C LEU A 833 10.01 -13.96 -4.38
N ALA A 834 11.05 -13.70 -3.59
CA ALA A 834 12.11 -12.76 -3.96
C ALA A 834 12.85 -13.23 -5.22
N SER A 835 13.11 -14.54 -5.36
CA SER A 835 13.76 -15.11 -6.55
C SER A 835 12.87 -14.97 -7.79
N ALA A 836 11.56 -15.23 -7.67
CA ALA A 836 10.61 -15.02 -8.77
C ALA A 836 10.57 -13.56 -9.21
N LYS A 837 10.64 -12.60 -8.27
CA LYS A 837 10.72 -11.17 -8.57
C LYS A 837 12.04 -10.77 -9.24
N VAL A 838 13.16 -11.38 -8.87
CA VAL A 838 14.44 -11.21 -9.59
C VAL A 838 14.29 -11.64 -11.05
N ASP A 839 13.69 -12.81 -11.30
CA ASP A 839 13.51 -13.34 -12.66
C ASP A 839 12.53 -12.49 -13.49
N GLU A 840 11.43 -12.06 -12.90
CA GLU A 840 10.43 -11.17 -13.53
C GLU A 840 11.09 -9.85 -13.95
N THR A 841 11.70 -9.15 -12.99
CA THR A 841 12.37 -7.86 -13.25
C THR A 841 13.52 -8.01 -14.24
N ASN A 842 14.25 -9.13 -14.21
CA ASN A 842 15.33 -9.40 -15.16
C ASN A 842 14.83 -9.42 -16.61
N LYS A 843 13.71 -10.10 -16.88
CA LYS A 843 13.09 -10.17 -18.20
C LYS A 843 12.62 -8.79 -18.67
N VAL A 844 11.98 -8.03 -17.77
CA VAL A 844 11.49 -6.68 -18.08
C VAL A 844 12.65 -5.73 -18.42
N VAL A 845 13.75 -5.76 -17.67
CA VAL A 845 14.94 -4.95 -17.96
C VAL A 845 15.50 -5.28 -19.34
N ALA A 846 15.62 -6.56 -19.70
CA ALA A 846 16.12 -6.98 -21.03
C ALA A 846 15.25 -6.42 -22.17
N GLN A 847 13.92 -6.52 -22.04
CA GLN A 847 12.97 -5.97 -23.01
C GLN A 847 13.03 -4.44 -23.10
N ARG A 848 13.15 -3.76 -21.95
CA ARG A 848 13.18 -2.29 -21.88
C ARG A 848 14.47 -1.71 -22.46
N ILE A 849 15.61 -2.38 -22.33
CA ILE A 849 16.85 -1.97 -23.02
C ILE A 849 16.65 -1.96 -24.54
N GLY A 850 16.07 -3.02 -25.11
CA GLY A 850 15.80 -3.12 -26.55
C GLY A 850 14.91 -2.00 -27.10
N THR A 851 14.02 -1.46 -26.27
CA THR A 851 13.06 -0.42 -26.64
C THR A 851 13.46 1.00 -26.23
N SER A 852 14.53 1.16 -25.45
CA SER A 852 15.01 2.47 -24.97
C SER A 852 16.03 3.10 -25.92
N TRP A 853 16.96 2.31 -26.48
CA TRP A 853 17.98 2.79 -27.43
C TRP A 853 17.41 2.92 -28.85
N ILE A 854 16.92 4.12 -29.16
CA ILE A 854 16.17 4.39 -30.40
C ILE A 854 16.63 5.65 -31.14
N TRP A 855 17.57 6.43 -30.62
CA TRP A 855 17.98 7.69 -31.25
C TRP A 855 19.33 7.53 -31.95
N ALA A 856 19.30 7.39 -33.27
CA ALA A 856 20.50 7.35 -34.07
C ALA A 856 21.03 8.77 -34.31
N LEU A 857 22.28 9.05 -33.91
CA LEU A 857 22.94 10.35 -34.06
C LEU A 857 24.12 10.22 -35.03
N TYR A 858 24.34 11.22 -35.86
CA TYR A 858 25.48 11.22 -36.78
C TYR A 858 25.89 12.64 -37.18
N PRO A 859 27.18 12.87 -37.48
CA PRO A 859 27.61 14.17 -37.99
C PRO A 859 27.13 14.36 -39.42
N ARG A 860 26.64 15.56 -39.70
CA ARG A 860 26.18 16.02 -41.02
C ARG A 860 26.66 17.44 -41.25
N ASP A 861 27.09 17.72 -42.48
CA ASP A 861 27.41 19.09 -42.88
C ASP A 861 26.13 19.94 -43.04
N ARG A 862 26.20 21.18 -42.57
CA ARG A 862 25.11 22.16 -42.64
C ARG A 862 25.40 23.31 -43.61
N GLY A 863 26.63 23.43 -44.12
CA GLY A 863 27.03 24.52 -45.02
C GLY A 863 27.23 25.88 -44.33
N ASP A 864 27.13 25.95 -42.99
CA ASP A 864 27.37 27.15 -42.17
C ASP A 864 28.85 27.23 -41.70
N SER A 865 29.22 28.26 -40.93
CA SER A 865 30.57 28.45 -40.38
C SER A 865 31.04 27.38 -39.39
N GLU A 866 30.18 26.45 -38.98
CA GLU A 866 30.53 25.29 -38.15
C GLU A 866 30.89 24.06 -39.00
N PRO A 867 31.98 23.33 -38.69
CA PRO A 867 32.48 22.25 -39.54
C PRO A 867 31.57 21.01 -39.62
N PHE A 868 30.61 20.85 -38.70
CA PHE A 868 29.58 19.81 -38.73
C PHE A 868 28.48 20.11 -37.69
N SER A 869 27.31 19.49 -37.85
CA SER A 869 26.26 19.43 -36.83
C SER A 869 25.86 17.97 -36.56
N ILE A 870 25.24 17.69 -35.41
CA ILE A 870 24.71 16.35 -35.11
C ILE A 870 23.27 16.26 -35.57
N SER A 871 23.01 15.39 -36.54
CA SER A 871 21.67 15.03 -36.99
C SER A 871 21.13 13.85 -36.20
N VAL A 872 19.79 13.79 -36.08
CA VAL A 872 19.09 12.77 -35.29
C VAL A 872 18.05 12.08 -36.15
N VAL A 873 18.01 10.76 -36.09
CA VAL A 873 16.99 9.91 -36.72
C VAL A 873 16.49 8.90 -35.70
N ARG A 874 15.19 8.65 -35.70
CA ARG A 874 14.59 7.61 -34.85
C ARG A 874 14.78 6.22 -35.49
N ALA A 875 15.41 5.30 -34.78
CA ALA A 875 15.73 3.93 -35.18
C ALA A 875 14.97 2.91 -34.32
N ASP A 876 13.64 2.92 -34.42
CA ASP A 876 12.74 1.91 -33.86
C ASP A 876 12.18 0.95 -34.94
N GLY A 877 11.56 -0.14 -34.51
CA GLY A 877 11.07 -1.22 -35.36
C GLY A 877 11.12 -2.59 -34.67
N ASP A 878 10.59 -3.62 -35.34
CA ASP A 878 10.36 -4.97 -34.79
C ASP A 878 11.64 -5.84 -34.67
N GLU A 879 12.78 -5.37 -35.19
CA GLU A 879 14.06 -6.06 -35.03
C GLU A 879 14.61 -5.82 -33.62
N ASP A 880 14.77 -6.89 -32.84
CA ASP A 880 15.25 -6.85 -31.46
C ASP A 880 16.74 -6.47 -31.35
N ARG A 881 17.55 -6.83 -32.34
CA ARG A 881 18.99 -6.54 -32.36
C ARG A 881 19.23 -5.08 -32.71
N LEU A 882 19.59 -4.28 -31.71
CA LEU A 882 19.80 -2.83 -31.81
C LEU A 882 20.69 -2.42 -32.99
N GLY A 883 21.81 -3.13 -33.20
CA GLY A 883 22.77 -2.82 -34.26
C GLY A 883 22.21 -3.06 -35.67
N VAL A 884 21.45 -4.16 -35.86
CA VAL A 884 20.81 -4.48 -37.15
C VAL A 884 19.68 -3.50 -37.43
N ARG A 885 18.87 -3.18 -36.41
CA ARG A 885 17.78 -2.20 -36.53
C ARG A 885 18.31 -0.82 -36.91
N THR A 886 19.37 -0.38 -36.25
CA THR A 886 20.00 0.92 -36.51
C THR A 886 20.63 0.96 -37.90
N GLY A 887 21.34 -0.10 -38.29
CA GLY A 887 21.94 -0.23 -39.63
C GLY A 887 20.90 -0.11 -40.74
N LYS A 888 19.88 -0.97 -40.72
CA LYS A 888 18.75 -0.93 -41.67
C LYS A 888 18.10 0.44 -41.75
N LYS A 889 17.91 1.13 -40.61
CA LYS A 889 17.33 2.47 -40.58
C LYS A 889 18.25 3.50 -41.25
N LEU A 890 19.54 3.49 -40.95
CA LEU A 890 20.49 4.45 -41.53
C LEU A 890 20.74 4.20 -43.01
N VAL A 891 20.70 2.94 -43.48
CA VAL A 891 20.75 2.60 -44.91
C VAL A 891 19.50 3.11 -45.62
N LYS A 892 18.31 2.91 -45.05
CA LYS A 892 17.04 3.39 -45.62
C LYS A 892 16.99 4.92 -45.76
N GLU A 893 17.62 5.66 -44.84
CA GLU A 893 17.68 7.12 -44.85
C GLU A 893 18.88 7.67 -45.65
N ASP A 894 19.60 6.81 -46.39
CA ASP A 894 20.81 7.14 -47.17
C ASP A 894 21.94 7.81 -46.35
N VAL A 895 21.98 7.52 -45.04
CA VAL A 895 23.02 8.01 -44.12
C VAL A 895 24.24 7.09 -44.14
N LEU A 896 24.03 5.77 -44.30
CA LEU A 896 25.05 4.74 -44.35
C LEU A 896 24.91 3.95 -45.65
N ARG A 897 26.01 3.71 -46.34
CA ARG A 897 26.04 2.89 -47.56
C ARG A 897 26.90 1.65 -47.38
N VAL A 898 26.29 0.50 -47.62
CA VAL A 898 26.95 -0.82 -47.67
C VAL A 898 27.27 -1.25 -49.11
N GLU A 899 26.75 -0.51 -50.08
CA GLU A 899 26.97 -0.63 -51.51
C GLU A 899 26.84 0.76 -52.14
N ILE A 900 27.59 1.04 -53.21
CA ILE A 900 27.52 2.29 -53.96
C ILE A 900 27.81 2.00 -55.44
N ALA A 901 27.17 2.73 -56.34
CA ALA A 901 27.40 2.60 -57.78
C ALA A 901 28.55 3.52 -58.24
N PRO A 902 29.31 3.16 -59.31
CA PRO A 902 30.31 4.04 -59.90
C PRO A 902 29.76 5.43 -60.25
N ALA A 903 28.52 5.49 -60.75
CA ALA A 903 27.81 6.74 -61.06
C ALA A 903 27.67 7.68 -59.86
N THR A 904 27.51 7.13 -58.65
CA THR A 904 27.40 7.93 -57.44
C THR A 904 28.74 8.49 -57.00
N ILE A 905 29.82 7.70 -57.15
CA ILE A 905 31.18 8.20 -56.94
C ILE A 905 31.46 9.34 -57.91
N ARG A 906 31.11 9.17 -59.19
CA ARG A 906 31.27 10.24 -60.18
C ARG A 906 30.49 11.50 -59.83
N HIS A 907 29.25 11.34 -59.36
CA HIS A 907 28.45 12.48 -58.88
C HIS A 907 29.11 13.20 -57.69
N ASP A 908 29.63 12.46 -56.70
CA ASP A 908 30.35 13.07 -55.57
C ASP A 908 31.62 13.81 -56.04
N LEU A 909 32.33 13.26 -57.03
CA LEU A 909 33.51 13.90 -57.65
C LEU A 909 33.15 15.22 -58.35
N ASP A 910 32.10 15.21 -59.18
CA ASP A 910 31.67 16.39 -59.96
C ASP A 910 31.02 17.47 -59.09
N SER A 911 30.32 17.10 -58.01
CA SER A 911 29.56 18.04 -57.18
C SER A 911 30.36 18.52 -55.95
N LYS A 912 30.82 17.59 -55.12
CA LYS A 912 31.40 17.86 -53.79
C LYS A 912 32.91 17.97 -53.82
N LEU A 913 33.59 17.22 -54.70
CA LEU A 913 35.05 17.20 -54.82
C LEU A 913 35.57 17.89 -56.09
N HIS A 914 34.76 18.72 -56.76
CA HIS A 914 35.11 19.37 -58.03
C HIS A 914 36.46 20.09 -58.03
N ARG A 915 36.86 20.70 -56.89
CA ARG A 915 38.16 21.40 -56.78
C ARG A 915 39.35 20.47 -56.96
N VAL A 916 39.23 19.23 -56.52
CA VAL A 916 40.26 18.19 -56.67
C VAL A 916 40.10 17.54 -58.04
N TRP A 917 38.87 17.17 -58.39
CA TRP A 917 38.55 16.43 -59.62
C TRP A 917 38.81 17.21 -60.92
N ASN A 918 38.77 18.54 -60.88
CA ASN A 918 39.11 19.40 -62.03
C ASN A 918 40.56 19.24 -62.54
N GLN A 919 41.44 18.60 -61.76
CA GLN A 919 42.79 18.21 -62.21
C GLN A 919 42.76 17.04 -63.20
N GLY A 920 41.59 16.45 -63.44
CA GLY A 920 41.38 15.37 -64.39
C GLY A 920 41.65 13.97 -63.83
N HIS A 921 42.08 13.87 -62.57
CA HIS A 921 42.33 12.60 -61.89
C HIS A 921 42.23 12.73 -60.36
N ILE A 922 42.07 11.60 -59.67
CA ILE A 922 42.21 11.50 -58.21
C ILE A 922 42.70 10.10 -57.84
N ARG A 923 43.59 9.99 -56.86
CA ARG A 923 44.07 8.72 -56.35
C ARG A 923 43.01 8.06 -55.44
N VAL A 924 42.83 6.75 -55.52
CA VAL A 924 41.83 6.01 -54.73
C VAL A 924 42.04 6.19 -53.22
N GLY A 925 43.28 6.15 -52.74
CA GLY A 925 43.59 6.38 -51.33
C GLY A 925 43.16 7.77 -50.84
N ASP A 926 43.33 8.79 -51.67
CA ASP A 926 42.94 10.17 -51.32
C ASP A 926 41.40 10.31 -51.34
N LEU A 927 40.74 9.67 -52.31
CA LEU A 927 39.28 9.59 -52.35
C LEU A 927 38.70 8.91 -51.10
N TRP A 928 39.32 7.83 -50.65
CA TRP A 928 38.95 7.15 -49.40
C TRP A 928 39.16 8.03 -48.16
N ASP A 929 40.26 8.78 -48.12
CA ASP A 929 40.53 9.76 -47.07
C ASP A 929 39.44 10.85 -47.03
N TYR A 930 38.98 11.36 -48.18
CA TYR A 930 37.85 12.29 -48.24
C TYR A 930 36.56 11.67 -47.68
N TYR A 931 36.18 10.47 -48.13
CA TYR A 931 34.95 9.79 -47.70
C TYR A 931 34.88 9.58 -46.18
N THR A 932 36.01 9.38 -45.53
CA THR A 932 36.10 9.11 -44.08
C THR A 932 36.28 10.39 -43.24
N LYS A 933 36.84 11.47 -43.80
CA LYS A 933 37.04 12.75 -43.09
C LYS A 933 35.81 13.66 -43.10
N TYR A 934 35.10 13.77 -44.22
CA TYR A 934 34.15 14.85 -44.44
C TYR A 934 32.68 14.42 -44.38
N PRO A 935 31.87 14.93 -43.42
CA PRO A 935 30.45 14.57 -43.26
C PRO A 935 29.50 15.01 -44.39
N TYR A 936 29.96 15.77 -45.39
CA TYR A 936 29.17 16.08 -46.60
C TYR A 936 29.22 14.96 -47.66
N LEU A 937 30.19 14.05 -47.55
CA LEU A 937 30.25 12.84 -48.36
C LEU A 937 29.43 11.72 -47.71
N PRO A 938 28.82 10.82 -48.50
CA PRO A 938 28.11 9.67 -47.95
C PRO A 938 29.07 8.80 -47.15
N ARG A 939 28.57 8.26 -46.05
CA ARG A 939 29.35 7.41 -45.16
C ARG A 939 29.32 5.98 -45.68
N LEU A 940 30.47 5.50 -46.13
CA LEU A 940 30.66 4.14 -46.63
C LEU A 940 31.08 3.23 -45.47
N ARG A 941 30.48 2.04 -45.37
CA ARG A 941 30.77 1.07 -44.28
C ARG A 941 32.27 0.83 -44.08
N ASP A 942 32.97 0.50 -45.16
CA ASP A 942 34.41 0.18 -45.19
C ASP A 942 34.99 0.37 -46.60
N ARG A 943 36.32 0.21 -46.71
CA ARG A 943 37.07 0.43 -47.96
C ARG A 943 36.62 -0.51 -49.09
N ALA A 944 36.17 -1.72 -48.76
CA ALA A 944 35.76 -2.70 -49.77
C ALA A 944 34.50 -2.24 -50.52
N VAL A 945 33.62 -1.45 -49.87
CA VAL A 945 32.48 -0.81 -50.55
C VAL A 945 32.94 0.12 -51.67
N LEU A 946 33.97 0.93 -51.44
CA LEU A 946 34.52 1.85 -52.44
C LEU A 946 35.22 1.07 -53.57
N ILE A 947 36.07 0.09 -53.22
CA ILE A 947 36.83 -0.70 -54.21
C ILE A 947 35.88 -1.42 -55.17
N ARG A 948 34.88 -2.16 -54.65
CA ARG A 948 33.93 -2.90 -55.49
C ARG A 948 33.18 -2.00 -56.46
N ALA A 949 32.85 -0.79 -56.01
CA ALA A 949 32.17 0.20 -56.84
C ALA A 949 33.09 0.76 -57.94
N ILE A 950 34.38 0.93 -57.67
CA ILE A 950 35.37 1.34 -58.67
C ILE A 950 35.62 0.22 -59.68
N GLU A 951 35.80 -1.03 -59.23
CA GLU A 951 35.98 -2.19 -60.10
C GLU A 951 34.78 -2.41 -61.04
N GLY A 952 33.57 -2.14 -60.55
CA GLY A 952 32.35 -2.23 -61.34
C GLY A 952 32.27 -1.27 -62.53
N VAL A 953 33.09 -0.21 -62.58
CA VAL A 953 33.07 0.76 -63.68
C VAL A 953 33.54 0.15 -65.00
N VAL A 954 34.40 -0.88 -64.96
CA VAL A 954 35.01 -1.50 -66.17
C VAL A 954 33.95 -2.08 -67.11
N MET A 955 32.78 -2.44 -66.58
CA MET A 955 31.65 -3.00 -67.33
C MET A 955 30.55 -1.97 -67.61
N ASP A 956 30.72 -0.71 -67.22
CA ASP A 956 29.70 0.34 -67.41
C ASP A 956 29.76 0.92 -68.83
N ILE A 957 28.76 0.64 -69.65
CA ILE A 957 28.67 1.17 -71.02
C ILE A 957 28.47 2.70 -71.00
N ALA A 958 27.88 3.25 -69.94
CA ALA A 958 27.63 4.68 -69.77
C ALA A 958 28.80 5.42 -69.11
N TRP A 959 29.96 4.76 -68.91
CA TRP A 959 31.12 5.34 -68.24
C TRP A 959 31.56 6.73 -68.77
N PRO A 960 31.41 7.12 -70.07
CA PRO A 960 31.81 8.45 -70.51
C PRO A 960 30.95 9.56 -69.88
N GLN A 961 29.68 9.28 -69.59
CA GLN A 961 28.75 10.22 -68.97
C GLN A 961 28.70 10.07 -67.45
N THR A 962 28.75 8.85 -66.94
CA THR A 962 28.48 8.54 -65.52
C THR A 962 29.67 7.93 -64.78
N GLY A 963 30.77 7.56 -65.45
CA GLY A 963 31.89 6.86 -64.83
C GLY A 963 33.22 7.61 -64.93
N PHE A 964 34.29 6.84 -64.91
CA PHE A 964 35.69 7.26 -64.97
C PHE A 964 36.54 6.09 -65.51
N ALA A 965 37.71 6.40 -66.06
CA ALA A 965 38.71 5.39 -66.41
C ALA A 965 39.64 5.13 -65.21
N LEU A 966 40.44 4.07 -65.28
CA LEU A 966 41.40 3.71 -64.24
C LEU A 966 42.83 3.79 -64.78
N ALA A 967 43.80 4.11 -63.93
CA ALA A 967 45.23 4.04 -64.28
C ALA A 967 46.05 3.54 -63.10
N LEU A 968 47.17 2.86 -63.39
CA LEU A 968 48.07 2.31 -62.37
C LEU A 968 49.00 3.38 -61.81
N ASP A 969 49.43 4.34 -62.63
CA ASP A 969 50.28 5.46 -62.21
C ASP A 969 50.04 6.71 -63.05
N TYR A 970 50.56 7.86 -62.58
CA TYR A 970 50.49 9.15 -63.26
C TYR A 970 51.87 9.82 -63.28
N ASP A 971 52.43 10.00 -64.48
CA ASP A 971 53.68 10.74 -64.66
C ASP A 971 53.39 12.24 -64.77
N ALA A 972 53.69 12.98 -63.70
CA ALA A 972 53.50 14.43 -63.64
C ALA A 972 54.40 15.22 -64.63
N ALA A 973 55.50 14.65 -65.13
CA ALA A 973 56.40 15.33 -66.06
C ALA A 973 55.90 15.25 -67.52
N SER A 974 55.36 14.11 -67.93
CA SER A 974 54.77 13.92 -69.26
C SER A 974 53.27 14.26 -69.31
N GLY A 975 52.59 14.21 -68.17
CA GLY A 975 51.13 14.34 -68.07
C GLY A 975 50.38 13.11 -68.59
N GLU A 976 51.04 11.95 -68.68
CA GLU A 976 50.48 10.69 -69.16
C GLU A 976 50.19 9.71 -68.02
N PHE A 977 49.15 8.89 -68.21
CA PHE A 977 48.74 7.84 -67.28
C PHE A 977 49.32 6.50 -67.71
N GLU A 978 50.02 5.81 -66.81
CA GLU A 978 50.55 4.47 -67.07
C GLU A 978 49.50 3.40 -66.71
N GLY A 979 49.39 2.36 -67.55
CA GLY A 979 48.41 1.30 -67.35
C GLY A 979 46.95 1.78 -67.44
N LEU A 980 46.68 2.80 -68.27
CA LEU A 980 45.32 3.33 -68.49
C LEU A 980 44.38 2.20 -68.96
N THR A 981 43.33 1.97 -68.18
CA THR A 981 42.26 1.00 -68.43
C THR A 981 40.99 1.78 -68.74
N VAL A 982 40.59 1.76 -70.02
CA VAL A 982 39.36 2.37 -70.51
C VAL A 982 38.22 1.34 -70.40
N PRO A 983 37.12 1.63 -69.68
CA PRO A 983 36.01 0.69 -69.53
C PRO A 983 35.44 0.25 -70.88
N ILE A 984 34.94 -1.00 -70.95
CA ILE A 984 34.49 -1.70 -72.17
C ILE A 984 35.62 -2.06 -73.16
N GLU A 985 36.68 -1.25 -73.26
CA GLU A 985 37.78 -1.47 -74.20
C GLU A 985 38.87 -2.39 -73.66
N ASP A 986 39.19 -2.28 -72.37
CA ASP A 986 40.28 -2.99 -71.71
C ASP A 986 39.77 -4.04 -70.69
N GLY A 987 40.63 -4.99 -70.32
CA GLY A 987 40.32 -6.05 -69.34
C GLY A 987 40.23 -5.54 -67.89
N PRO A 988 39.84 -6.40 -66.92
CA PRO A 988 39.70 -6.02 -65.52
C PRO A 988 41.02 -5.51 -64.93
N ALA A 989 40.96 -4.38 -64.22
CA ALA A 989 42.09 -3.78 -63.50
C ALA A 989 42.01 -4.10 -61.99
N ILE A 990 43.17 -4.35 -61.37
CA ILE A 990 43.28 -4.50 -59.91
C ILE A 990 43.32 -3.10 -59.29
N VAL A 991 42.35 -2.80 -58.41
CA VAL A 991 42.24 -1.50 -57.75
C VAL A 991 42.93 -1.54 -56.37
N ASN A 992 43.91 -0.65 -56.17
CA ASN A 992 44.60 -0.46 -54.89
C ASN A 992 44.60 1.03 -54.49
N ASP A 993 45.32 1.41 -53.43
CA ASP A 993 45.41 2.80 -52.98
C ASP A 993 46.09 3.72 -53.99
N ASP A 994 46.99 3.19 -54.83
CA ASP A 994 47.78 3.97 -55.79
C ASP A 994 47.12 4.08 -57.16
N THR A 995 46.02 3.35 -57.38
CA THR A 995 45.20 3.48 -58.58
C THR A 995 44.62 4.89 -58.70
N TYR A 996 44.57 5.41 -59.91
CA TYR A 996 43.96 6.70 -60.24
C TYR A 996 42.61 6.51 -60.92
N LEU A 997 41.61 7.26 -60.46
CA LEU A 997 40.41 7.54 -61.25
C LEU A 997 40.75 8.68 -62.21
N VAL A 998 40.45 8.49 -63.49
CA VAL A 998 40.79 9.43 -64.56
C VAL A 998 39.51 9.94 -65.22
N ALA A 999 39.42 11.26 -65.40
CA ALA A 999 38.25 11.89 -66.02
C ALA A 999 38.10 11.41 -67.48
N PRO A 1000 36.88 11.09 -67.95
CA PRO A 1000 36.68 10.48 -69.27
C PRO A 1000 37.29 11.27 -70.43
N HIS A 1001 37.17 12.60 -70.43
CA HIS A 1001 37.75 13.44 -71.48
C HIS A 1001 39.29 13.40 -71.52
N VAL A 1002 39.94 13.16 -70.38
CA VAL A 1002 41.40 13.04 -70.27
C VAL A 1002 41.85 11.66 -70.77
N ALA A 1003 41.17 10.60 -70.31
CA ALA A 1003 41.44 9.23 -70.72
C ALA A 1003 41.25 9.03 -72.23
N SER A 1004 40.12 9.48 -72.80
CA SER A 1004 39.87 9.41 -74.25
C SER A 1004 40.87 10.21 -75.06
N ALA A 1005 41.33 11.37 -74.55
CA ALA A 1005 42.34 12.18 -75.22
C ALA A 1005 43.71 11.49 -75.27
N GLN A 1006 44.11 10.78 -74.20
CA GLN A 1006 45.34 9.99 -74.20
C GLN A 1006 45.23 8.78 -75.12
N ARG A 1007 44.14 7.99 -75.04
CA ARG A 1007 43.90 6.84 -75.91
C ARG A 1007 43.94 7.22 -77.40
N THR A 1008 43.30 8.33 -77.76
CA THR A 1008 43.35 8.86 -79.15
C THR A 1008 44.78 9.22 -79.59
N ARG A 1009 45.63 9.74 -78.68
CA ARG A 1009 47.04 10.02 -78.99
C ARG A 1009 47.84 8.74 -79.18
N GLU A 1010 47.64 7.75 -78.33
CA GLU A 1010 48.28 6.43 -78.41
C GLU A 1010 47.92 5.69 -79.70
N GLU A 1011 46.63 5.68 -80.08
CA GLU A 1011 46.15 5.08 -81.34
C GLU A 1011 46.72 5.79 -82.56
N ARG A 1012 46.75 7.13 -82.57
CA ARG A 1012 47.38 7.91 -83.66
C ARG A 1012 48.88 7.65 -83.74
N ALA A 1013 49.57 7.51 -82.61
CA ALA A 1013 50.98 7.16 -82.57
C ALA A 1013 51.24 5.72 -83.06
N ALA A 1014 50.37 4.77 -82.70
CA ALA A 1014 50.42 3.39 -83.17
C ALA A 1014 50.14 3.29 -84.68
N GLN A 1015 49.14 4.01 -85.20
CA GLN A 1015 48.86 4.10 -86.63
C GLN A 1015 50.00 4.76 -87.41
N ALA A 1016 50.62 5.82 -86.88
CA ALA A 1016 51.79 6.44 -87.50
C ALA A 1016 53.02 5.52 -87.52
N ARG A 1017 53.22 4.70 -86.47
CA ARG A 1017 54.26 3.64 -86.43
C ARG A 1017 53.97 2.51 -87.42
N ALA A 1018 52.72 2.10 -87.57
CA ALA A 1018 52.31 1.08 -88.54
C ALA A 1018 52.44 1.56 -90.00
N LEU A 1019 52.10 2.82 -90.29
CA LEU A 1019 52.26 3.45 -91.61
C LEU A 1019 53.73 3.66 -92.01
N SER A 1020 54.63 3.78 -91.04
CA SER A 1020 56.08 3.92 -91.28
C SER A 1020 56.79 2.60 -91.64
N GLN A 1021 56.15 1.43 -91.45
CA GLN A 1021 56.73 0.11 -91.72
C GLN A 1021 56.42 -0.47 -93.12
N VAL A 1022 55.75 0.27 -94.03
CA VAL A 1022 55.21 -0.26 -95.32
C VAL A 1022 55.98 0.20 -96.58
N VAL A 1023 57.12 0.90 -96.49
CA VAL A 1023 57.83 1.42 -97.69
C VAL A 1023 59.32 1.02 -97.71
N GLU A 1024 59.66 -0.10 -98.39
CA GLU A 1024 60.91 -0.35 -99.17
C GLU A 1024 60.91 -1.79 -99.80
N THR A 1025 60.39 -2.03 -101.03
CA THR A 1025 61.02 -2.23 -102.40
C THR A 1025 61.55 -3.68 -102.76
N PRO A 1026 61.90 -4.07 -104.04
CA PRO A 1026 61.08 -4.86 -105.01
C PRO A 1026 61.66 -6.19 -105.65
N ALA A 1027 60.78 -6.96 -106.32
CA ALA A 1027 60.83 -7.79 -107.57
C ALA A 1027 61.92 -8.87 -107.96
N GLN A 1028 61.51 -10.17 -107.91
CA GLN A 1028 61.51 -11.31 -108.92
C GLN A 1028 62.79 -11.84 -109.65
N PRO A 1029 62.85 -13.09 -110.26
CA PRO A 1029 61.82 -14.16 -110.47
C PRO A 1029 62.22 -15.67 -110.28
N SER A 1030 61.19 -16.52 -110.04
CA SER A 1030 60.85 -17.90 -110.55
C SER A 1030 61.82 -19.10 -110.40
N THR A 1031 61.45 -20.36 -110.06
CA THR A 1031 60.18 -21.15 -110.12
C THR A 1031 60.18 -22.38 -109.18
N ASN A 1032 58.98 -22.69 -108.64
CA ASN A 1032 58.35 -23.97 -108.22
C ASN A 1032 59.06 -24.86 -107.16
N VAL A 1033 58.43 -25.27 -106.04
CA VAL A 1033 57.15 -26.01 -105.87
C VAL A 1033 56.49 -25.68 -104.49
N SER A 1034 55.15 -25.61 -104.43
CA SER A 1034 54.29 -25.20 -103.28
C SER A 1034 53.76 -26.40 -102.42
N PRO A 1035 52.93 -26.23 -101.36
CA PRO A 1035 53.18 -25.64 -100.01
C PRO A 1035 52.47 -26.51 -98.88
N PRO A 1036 52.16 -26.05 -97.64
CA PRO A 1036 52.54 -24.82 -96.91
C PRO A 1036 53.09 -25.00 -95.46
N ALA A 1037 53.64 -23.87 -95.00
CA ALA A 1037 53.68 -23.33 -93.63
C ALA A 1037 54.59 -23.98 -92.57
N VAL A 1038 55.74 -23.33 -92.39
CA VAL A 1038 56.66 -23.42 -91.25
C VAL A 1038 56.29 -22.33 -90.24
N THR A 1039 56.19 -22.70 -88.97
CA THR A 1039 56.24 -21.78 -87.82
C THR A 1039 57.62 -21.94 -87.16
N PRO A 1040 58.44 -20.88 -87.01
CA PRO A 1040 59.69 -20.97 -86.27
C PRO A 1040 59.60 -20.34 -84.88
N GLN A 1041 60.29 -21.03 -84.00
CA GLN A 1041 60.42 -20.93 -82.56
C GLN A 1041 61.29 -19.74 -82.12
N ALA A 1042 60.85 -19.04 -81.07
CA ALA A 1042 61.67 -18.13 -80.25
C ALA A 1042 61.69 -18.67 -78.79
N ALA A 1043 62.87 -18.63 -78.17
CA ALA A 1043 63.16 -19.09 -76.81
C ALA A 1043 62.37 -18.27 -75.76
N ALA A 1044 61.48 -18.90 -74.97
CA ALA A 1044 61.73 -19.58 -73.69
C ALA A 1044 61.92 -18.64 -72.48
N GLY A 1045 60.83 -18.02 -72.04
CA GLY A 1045 60.50 -17.94 -70.61
C GLY A 1045 59.46 -19.02 -70.35
N ASN A 1046 59.74 -19.96 -69.44
CA ASN A 1046 58.91 -21.13 -69.19
C ASN A 1046 57.50 -20.74 -68.72
N ALA A 1047 56.57 -20.58 -69.66
CA ALA A 1047 55.16 -20.83 -69.40
C ALA A 1047 55.02 -22.35 -69.27
N SER A 1048 54.85 -22.84 -68.05
CA SER A 1048 54.43 -24.23 -67.83
C SER A 1048 53.03 -24.40 -68.41
N VAL A 1049 52.95 -24.92 -69.63
CA VAL A 1049 51.68 -25.40 -70.19
C VAL A 1049 51.24 -26.57 -69.33
N VAL A 1050 50.17 -26.38 -68.56
CA VAL A 1050 49.53 -27.45 -67.81
C VAL A 1050 48.62 -28.18 -68.80
N GLU A 1051 49.08 -29.32 -69.32
CA GLU A 1051 48.27 -30.15 -70.21
C GLU A 1051 46.97 -30.57 -69.49
N ARG A 1052 45.82 -30.41 -70.18
CA ARG A 1052 44.49 -30.76 -69.67
C ARG A 1052 44.05 -29.98 -68.41
N ALA A 1053 44.50 -28.72 -68.28
CA ALA A 1053 44.14 -27.84 -67.17
C ALA A 1053 42.64 -27.46 -67.07
N ARG A 1054 41.85 -27.59 -68.15
CA ARG A 1054 40.44 -27.20 -68.17
C ARG A 1054 39.59 -28.27 -68.83
N TYR A 1055 38.48 -28.60 -68.19
CA TYR A 1055 37.42 -29.46 -68.72
C TYR A 1055 36.12 -28.66 -68.79
N GLU A 1056 35.41 -28.75 -69.92
CA GLU A 1056 34.08 -28.15 -70.12
C GLU A 1056 33.24 -29.16 -70.92
N GLY A 1057 32.03 -29.45 -70.44
CA GLY A 1057 31.15 -30.44 -71.06
C GLY A 1057 29.68 -30.10 -70.82
N ARG A 1058 28.84 -30.38 -71.84
CA ARG A 1058 27.37 -30.21 -71.80
C ARG A 1058 26.72 -31.56 -72.06
N TYR A 1059 25.76 -31.93 -71.22
CA TYR A 1059 25.00 -33.16 -71.34
C TYR A 1059 23.50 -32.85 -71.28
N GLU A 1060 22.75 -33.25 -72.30
CA GLU A 1060 21.31 -32.99 -72.41
C GLU A 1060 20.53 -34.26 -72.11
N VAL A 1061 19.51 -34.13 -71.25
CA VAL A 1061 18.63 -35.24 -70.84
C VAL A 1061 17.22 -34.96 -71.34
N ASP A 1062 16.68 -35.88 -72.12
CA ASP A 1062 15.24 -35.90 -72.43
C ASP A 1062 14.46 -36.35 -71.18
N ALA A 1063 13.70 -35.41 -70.61
CA ALA A 1063 13.06 -35.52 -69.30
C ALA A 1063 11.56 -35.86 -69.36
N THR A 1064 11.09 -36.42 -70.47
CA THR A 1064 9.66 -36.74 -70.68
C THR A 1064 9.14 -37.91 -69.83
N THR A 1065 10.01 -38.64 -69.13
CA THR A 1065 9.62 -39.72 -68.17
C THR A 1065 10.32 -39.54 -66.81
N PRO A 1066 9.57 -39.50 -65.68
CA PRO A 1066 10.12 -39.10 -64.37
C PRO A 1066 11.28 -39.95 -63.85
N ASP A 1067 11.24 -41.27 -64.09
CA ASP A 1067 12.25 -42.20 -63.56
C ASP A 1067 13.59 -42.12 -64.30
N ALA A 1068 13.59 -41.69 -65.58
CA ALA A 1068 14.78 -41.64 -66.42
C ALA A 1068 15.73 -40.47 -66.08
N VAL A 1069 15.20 -39.37 -65.53
CA VAL A 1069 15.98 -38.16 -65.20
C VAL A 1069 16.90 -38.41 -64.01
N THR A 1070 16.39 -39.10 -62.99
CA THR A 1070 17.14 -39.37 -61.75
C THR A 1070 18.28 -40.36 -61.99
N GLU A 1071 18.07 -41.39 -62.80
CA GLU A 1071 19.13 -42.37 -63.14
C GLU A 1071 20.24 -41.72 -63.98
N LYS A 1072 19.90 -40.93 -65.01
CA LYS A 1072 20.90 -40.29 -65.88
C LYS A 1072 21.71 -39.21 -65.19
N LEU A 1073 21.10 -38.41 -64.31
CA LEU A 1073 21.84 -37.43 -63.51
C LEU A 1073 22.78 -38.11 -62.51
N ARG A 1074 22.36 -39.24 -61.90
CA ARG A 1074 23.23 -40.02 -61.04
C ARG A 1074 24.41 -40.62 -61.81
N GLU A 1075 24.18 -41.11 -63.02
CA GLU A 1075 25.24 -41.65 -63.90
C GLU A 1075 26.28 -40.56 -64.26
N VAL A 1076 25.85 -39.34 -64.60
CA VAL A 1076 26.77 -38.21 -64.85
C VAL A 1076 27.56 -37.81 -63.60
N ILE A 1077 26.91 -37.83 -62.43
CA ILE A 1077 27.59 -37.52 -61.17
C ILE A 1077 28.66 -38.58 -60.87
N ASP A 1078 28.35 -39.85 -61.06
CA ASP A 1078 29.22 -40.96 -60.68
C ASP A 1078 30.36 -41.19 -61.68
N GLU A 1079 30.09 -41.08 -62.99
CA GLU A 1079 31.05 -41.41 -64.06
C GLU A 1079 31.85 -40.20 -64.57
N VAL A 1080 31.42 -38.95 -64.28
CA VAL A 1080 32.11 -37.73 -64.74
C VAL A 1080 32.46 -36.79 -63.59
N VAL A 1081 31.48 -36.31 -62.83
CA VAL A 1081 31.71 -35.27 -61.81
C VAL A 1081 32.59 -35.78 -60.67
N ARG A 1082 32.32 -36.99 -60.18
CA ARG A 1082 33.06 -37.60 -59.06
C ARG A 1082 34.55 -37.73 -59.36
N HIS A 1083 34.92 -38.07 -60.59
CA HIS A 1083 36.32 -38.18 -61.03
C HIS A 1083 37.03 -36.82 -61.11
N ILE A 1084 36.31 -35.76 -61.48
CA ILE A 1084 36.85 -34.39 -61.56
C ILE A 1084 37.03 -33.80 -60.16
N VAL A 1085 36.03 -33.93 -59.28
CA VAL A 1085 36.07 -33.37 -57.91
C VAL A 1085 37.08 -34.11 -57.02
N SER A 1086 37.28 -35.41 -57.23
CA SER A 1086 38.22 -36.21 -56.43
C SER A 1086 39.67 -36.09 -56.90
N ALA A 1087 39.95 -35.33 -57.98
CA ALA A 1087 41.30 -35.12 -58.48
C ALA A 1087 42.08 -34.15 -57.55
N PRO A 1088 43.30 -34.50 -57.09
CA PRO A 1088 44.10 -33.61 -56.26
C PRO A 1088 44.44 -32.30 -56.99
N GLY A 1089 44.11 -31.14 -56.38
CA GLY A 1089 44.37 -29.82 -56.96
C GLY A 1089 43.24 -29.24 -57.85
N ALA A 1090 42.04 -29.81 -57.82
CA ALA A 1090 40.86 -29.22 -58.45
C ALA A 1090 40.41 -27.95 -57.70
N GLU A 1091 40.87 -26.80 -58.15
CA GLU A 1091 40.48 -25.49 -57.62
C GLU A 1091 39.38 -24.90 -58.53
N ASN A 1092 38.20 -24.61 -57.96
CA ASN A 1092 37.02 -24.00 -58.62
C ASN A 1092 36.24 -24.93 -59.58
N VAL A 1093 35.52 -25.91 -59.03
CA VAL A 1093 34.55 -26.71 -59.78
C VAL A 1093 33.15 -26.11 -59.63
N SER A 1094 32.54 -25.66 -60.74
CA SER A 1094 31.17 -25.13 -60.80
C SER A 1094 30.28 -26.02 -61.68
N ILE A 1095 29.09 -26.36 -61.20
CA ILE A 1095 28.08 -27.12 -61.95
C ILE A 1095 26.84 -26.25 -62.07
N VAL A 1096 26.36 -26.04 -63.30
CA VAL A 1096 25.16 -25.28 -63.58
C VAL A 1096 24.09 -26.24 -64.10
N LEU A 1097 22.95 -26.30 -63.41
CA LEU A 1097 21.80 -27.10 -63.81
C LEU A 1097 20.71 -26.15 -64.32
N GLU A 1098 20.39 -26.25 -65.62
CA GLU A 1098 19.31 -25.51 -66.24
C GLU A 1098 18.13 -26.44 -66.51
N VAL A 1099 16.92 -26.01 -66.12
CA VAL A 1099 15.69 -26.80 -66.26
C VAL A 1099 14.65 -25.96 -66.99
N SER A 1100 14.28 -26.39 -68.20
CA SER A 1100 13.26 -25.75 -69.04
C SER A 1100 12.13 -26.75 -69.34
N ALA A 1101 10.88 -26.29 -69.26
CA ALA A 1101 9.73 -27.11 -69.62
C ALA A 1101 8.65 -26.28 -70.31
N GLU A 1102 8.07 -26.83 -71.36
CA GLU A 1102 7.00 -26.22 -72.15
C GLU A 1102 5.77 -27.13 -72.12
N ASN A 1103 4.60 -26.54 -71.85
CA ASN A 1103 3.33 -27.26 -71.87
C ASN A 1103 2.28 -26.41 -72.58
N SER A 1104 1.78 -26.90 -73.72
CA SER A 1104 0.82 -26.20 -74.55
C SER A 1104 -0.53 -25.97 -73.86
N ASP A 1105 -0.90 -26.81 -72.88
CA ASP A 1105 -2.14 -26.66 -72.10
C ASP A 1105 -1.94 -25.84 -70.82
N GLY A 1106 -0.72 -25.35 -70.58
CA GLY A 1106 -0.33 -24.60 -69.38
C GLY A 1106 -0.09 -25.49 -68.15
N PHE A 1107 0.75 -25.02 -67.23
CA PHE A 1107 0.97 -25.68 -65.93
C PHE A 1107 -0.11 -25.25 -64.94
N SER A 1108 -0.65 -26.20 -64.16
CA SER A 1108 -1.66 -25.88 -63.17
C SER A 1108 -1.08 -25.04 -62.01
N GLU A 1109 -1.92 -24.20 -61.39
CA GLU A 1109 -1.49 -23.27 -60.35
C GLU A 1109 -0.88 -23.99 -59.12
N SER A 1110 -1.36 -25.20 -58.80
CA SER A 1110 -0.80 -26.01 -57.72
C SER A 1110 0.63 -26.47 -58.02
N VAL A 1111 0.94 -26.80 -59.27
CA VAL A 1111 2.29 -27.18 -59.72
C VAL A 1111 3.20 -25.95 -59.75
N ALA A 1112 2.75 -24.85 -60.33
CA ALA A 1112 3.53 -23.60 -60.39
C ALA A 1112 3.90 -23.08 -58.99
N ARG A 1113 2.94 -23.13 -58.05
CA ARG A 1113 3.18 -22.74 -56.65
C ARG A 1113 4.20 -23.66 -55.96
N THR A 1114 4.04 -24.98 -56.13
CA THR A 1114 4.94 -25.97 -55.51
C THR A 1114 6.38 -25.84 -56.04
N VAL A 1115 6.54 -25.64 -57.35
CA VAL A 1115 7.86 -25.46 -57.97
C VAL A 1115 8.50 -24.14 -57.56
N ARG A 1116 7.77 -23.01 -57.52
CA ARG A 1116 8.29 -21.73 -57.04
C ARG A 1116 8.73 -21.78 -55.57
N GLU A 1117 7.92 -22.40 -54.72
CA GLU A 1117 8.21 -22.52 -53.29
C GLU A 1117 9.46 -23.38 -53.04
N ASN A 1118 9.53 -24.55 -53.67
CA ASN A 1118 10.70 -25.43 -53.55
C ASN A 1118 11.97 -24.81 -54.18
N SER A 1119 11.84 -24.09 -55.30
CA SER A 1119 12.98 -23.41 -55.94
C SER A 1119 13.55 -22.29 -55.08
N ARG A 1120 12.69 -21.57 -54.32
CA ARG A 1120 13.14 -20.56 -53.35
C ARG A 1120 13.86 -21.18 -52.15
N VAL A 1121 13.43 -22.35 -51.69
CA VAL A 1121 14.09 -23.08 -50.59
C VAL A 1121 15.42 -23.68 -51.03
N LEU A 1122 15.50 -24.18 -52.26
CA LEU A 1122 16.70 -24.79 -52.84
C LEU A 1122 17.69 -23.77 -53.44
N GLY A 1123 17.33 -22.48 -53.48
CA GLY A 1123 18.23 -21.39 -53.86
C GLY A 1123 18.46 -21.24 -55.36
N PHE A 1124 17.44 -21.48 -56.19
CA PHE A 1124 17.53 -21.21 -57.63
C PHE A 1124 17.65 -19.70 -57.90
N ASP A 1125 18.63 -19.30 -58.72
CA ASP A 1125 18.88 -17.88 -59.07
C ASP A 1125 17.75 -17.25 -59.88
N LYS A 1126 17.05 -18.04 -60.71
CA LYS A 1126 15.86 -17.62 -61.47
C LYS A 1126 14.85 -18.77 -61.56
N SER A 1127 13.62 -18.55 -61.12
CA SER A 1127 12.54 -19.53 -61.19
C SER A 1127 11.21 -18.78 -61.37
N ASP A 1128 10.66 -18.82 -62.58
CA ASP A 1128 9.38 -18.22 -62.89
C ASP A 1128 8.62 -19.04 -63.94
N PHE A 1129 7.31 -18.88 -63.96
CA PHE A 1129 6.43 -19.39 -65.01
C PHE A 1129 5.95 -18.19 -65.80
N GLU A 1130 6.21 -18.18 -67.10
CA GLU A 1130 5.83 -17.10 -68.00
C GLU A 1130 4.64 -17.56 -68.86
N ASP A 1131 3.67 -16.67 -69.07
CA ASP A 1131 2.58 -16.91 -70.01
C ASP A 1131 3.14 -16.74 -71.43
N VAL A 1132 3.07 -17.80 -72.23
CA VAL A 1132 3.62 -17.83 -73.59
C VAL A 1132 2.46 -18.00 -74.58
N GLU A 1133 2.34 -17.10 -75.55
CA GLU A 1133 1.42 -17.27 -76.68
C GLU A 1133 1.98 -18.35 -77.62
N TRP A 1134 1.24 -19.45 -77.77
CA TRP A 1134 1.58 -20.56 -78.67
C TRP A 1134 1.05 -20.36 -80.08
#